data_AF-A0A7S4PH95-F1
#
_entry.id   AF-A0A7S4PH95-F1
#
_cell.length_a   1.000
_cell.length_b   1.000
_cell.length_c   1.000
_cell.angle_alpha   90.00
_cell.angle_beta   90.00
_cell.angle_gamma   90.00
#
_symmetry.space_group_name_H-M   'P 1'
#
loop_
_entity.id
_entity.type
_entity.pdbx_description
1 polymer ?
#
loop_
_entity_poly.entity_id
_entity_poly.type
_entity_poly.pdbx_seq_one_letter_code
_entity_poly.pdbx_strand_id
1 'polypeptide(L)'
;YALFHLFITRYGMFAVLFNMEELMSGDTAVRAECLDFIEFWLSTIYLHTSQASSESCSPILIVGTHKDKVSNPLHHLFISRILDDKFRDHIAWPHVQVYQQNDSLFAPSIAEDTELLMKKLFHSMDLDQSSTLEPSEVEACFGADADPSLVQQFFSFIDLDRDGKISFTDFRAACTQALSFFPVDNTLGHVDPVIPHILSVIEKIALNSDYIQQRVPFAWIKCLDSIKQTGQDVLLLSQVEKIASECGLPLSRKLGLSREVCGMLEHFHHLGKLMHHNETSLRDFVIARPVDFLIRPATQVVCEHDLHRTAQQTEARRLTREWKSLTQQAVLSKKLLPILWKEYQDRSALLEHLCVKFGIFIPLKPEQSDEAMSFLVPTLLREETLSPVADGVLNCFLLFSSDPDFLQQEQRGVWRREDLAGRFVPNSLFGSVIGQAIAWSQSTGGAQQKLSKTEAMMAFGKHKFLLQELKEEKCFRLVIFVQNPKNILARLTSIVQNVLDKTMPRLRCYTALSFASGGGDRFFLDYQVVCDKVREQEGMWIGSDHVEWTELRKELGEWLPSNALLSSYDVFFSYRQGDFDSEVVQKVYDILSYDVVGEEGRRLEIFYDQVRLKAGRRFDLDFMKAMACTSLAVPLVSSHALARMFSLNEGSAEDHVLMEWCLILELQLSGQLRSCLPVIIGPVSSDLDRDPIGNFFADDPLARLPDIVPRRTVEEVKKFMSNNNLVPSAQLEERTVRSIVKELTKNLAVLTWTLADSHGQSVLPRSDTHARELFGLFEQVAKSVIKAYEAIPVQPQVGKTGGDRGLPALEVDEGSTPGDTRLKAKEPSVQELMEEIN
;
A
#
# COMPACT_ATOMS: atom_id res chain seq x y z
N TYR A 1 -0.35 16.66 -9.41
CA TYR A 1 -0.54 15.31 -8.86
C TYR A 1 0.06 15.16 -7.46
N ALA A 2 1.37 14.98 -7.28
CA ALA A 2 1.97 14.71 -5.95
C ALA A 2 1.67 15.77 -4.87
N LEU A 3 1.45 17.03 -5.25
CA LEU A 3 1.16 18.14 -4.34
C LEU A 3 -0.33 18.38 -4.06
N PHE A 4 -1.25 17.60 -4.64
CA PHE A 4 -2.69 17.87 -4.52
C PHE A 4 -3.17 17.92 -3.08
N HIS A 5 -2.72 17.02 -2.21
CA HIS A 5 -3.06 16.99 -0.78
C HIS A 5 -2.68 18.27 0.00
N LEU A 6 -1.78 19.12 -0.54
CA LEU A 6 -1.37 20.38 0.09
C LEU A 6 -2.25 21.57 -0.31
N PHE A 7 -2.86 21.52 -1.50
CA PHE A 7 -3.55 22.66 -2.10
C PHE A 7 -5.05 22.42 -2.27
N ILE A 8 -5.44 21.17 -2.53
CA ILE A 8 -6.83 20.74 -2.57
C ILE A 8 -7.21 20.42 -1.12
N THR A 9 -7.70 21.42 -0.41
CA THR A 9 -8.12 21.30 0.98
C THR A 9 -9.60 21.60 1.12
N ARG A 10 -10.20 21.12 2.21
CA ARG A 10 -11.60 21.40 2.57
C ARG A 10 -11.95 22.89 2.72
N TYR A 11 -10.93 23.75 2.83
CA TYR A 11 -11.08 25.19 3.03
C TYR A 11 -11.06 25.97 1.71
N GLY A 12 -11.23 25.28 0.59
CA GLY A 12 -11.28 25.85 -0.75
C GLY A 12 -12.62 25.66 -1.43
N MET A 13 -12.76 26.37 -2.55
CA MET A 13 -13.80 26.14 -3.56
C MET A 13 -13.11 25.80 -4.86
N PHE A 14 -13.65 24.85 -5.62
CA PHE A 14 -13.00 24.31 -6.80
C PHE A 14 -13.86 24.53 -8.04
N ALA A 15 -13.28 25.14 -9.07
CA ALA A 15 -13.91 25.28 -10.37
C ALA A 15 -13.32 24.24 -11.33
N VAL A 16 -14.18 23.39 -11.90
CA VAL A 16 -13.84 22.44 -12.95
C VAL A 16 -14.24 23.06 -14.29
N LEU A 17 -13.26 23.38 -15.12
CA LEU A 17 -13.48 24.00 -16.42
C LEU A 17 -13.47 22.93 -17.51
N PHE A 18 -14.46 22.94 -18.38
CA PHE A 18 -14.51 22.06 -19.55
C PHE A 18 -14.88 22.83 -20.82
N ASN A 19 -14.57 22.25 -21.98
CA ASN A 19 -14.92 22.83 -23.27
C ASN A 19 -16.29 22.32 -23.73
N MET A 20 -17.25 23.23 -23.93
CA MET A 20 -18.59 22.84 -24.38
C MET A 20 -18.60 22.28 -25.81
N GLU A 21 -17.68 22.71 -26.68
CA GLU A 21 -17.59 22.20 -28.05
C GLU A 21 -17.25 20.71 -28.08
N GLU A 22 -16.41 20.25 -27.15
CA GLU A 22 -15.97 18.85 -27.08
C GLU A 22 -17.11 17.90 -26.69
N LEU A 23 -18.02 18.32 -25.79
CA LEU A 23 -19.20 17.53 -25.44
C LEU A 23 -20.28 17.53 -26.54
N MET A 24 -20.32 18.59 -27.34
CA MET A 24 -21.22 18.73 -28.49
C MET A 24 -20.69 18.06 -29.76
N SER A 25 -19.43 17.60 -29.74
CA SER A 25 -18.81 16.91 -30.87
C SER A 25 -19.48 15.57 -31.17
N GLY A 26 -19.58 15.23 -32.45
CA GLY A 26 -19.98 13.90 -32.91
C GLY A 26 -18.93 12.82 -32.71
N ASP A 27 -17.70 13.22 -32.42
CA ASP A 27 -16.63 12.30 -32.11
C ASP A 27 -16.81 11.75 -30.69
N THR A 28 -17.20 10.47 -30.61
CA THR A 28 -17.44 9.78 -29.35
C THR A 28 -16.19 9.68 -28.48
N ALA A 29 -14.99 9.67 -29.08
CA ALA A 29 -13.74 9.63 -28.34
C ALA A 29 -13.46 10.96 -27.64
N VAL A 30 -13.66 12.09 -28.34
CA VAL A 30 -13.48 13.44 -27.78
C VAL A 30 -14.47 13.69 -26.64
N ARG A 31 -15.73 13.27 -26.83
CA ARG A 31 -16.75 13.38 -25.78
C ARG A 31 -16.40 12.53 -24.56
N ALA A 32 -15.92 11.30 -24.77
CA ALA A 32 -15.50 10.41 -23.68
C ALA A 32 -14.31 11.01 -22.90
N GLU A 33 -13.30 11.54 -23.59
CA GLU A 33 -12.14 12.18 -22.96
C GLU A 33 -12.55 13.40 -22.09
N CYS A 34 -13.48 14.23 -22.58
CA CYS A 34 -14.00 15.36 -21.82
C CYS A 34 -14.79 14.91 -20.57
N LEU A 35 -15.60 13.85 -20.67
CA LEU A 35 -16.30 13.28 -19.51
C LEU A 35 -15.32 12.65 -18.51
N ASP A 36 -14.32 11.91 -18.98
CA ASP A 36 -13.29 11.30 -18.13
C ASP A 36 -12.47 12.38 -17.39
N PHE A 37 -12.21 13.52 -18.03
CA PHE A 37 -11.58 14.68 -17.41
C PHE A 37 -12.43 15.26 -16.27
N ILE A 38 -13.75 15.40 -16.48
CA ILE A 38 -14.67 15.89 -15.43
C ILE A 38 -14.76 14.87 -14.29
N GLU A 39 -14.91 13.58 -14.60
CA GLU A 39 -14.94 12.49 -13.61
C GLU A 39 -13.68 12.52 -12.73
N PHE A 40 -12.51 12.66 -13.37
CA PHE A 40 -11.22 12.75 -12.70
C PHE A 40 -11.19 13.88 -11.66
N TRP A 41 -11.64 15.08 -12.03
CA TRP A 41 -11.62 16.23 -11.12
C TRP A 41 -12.65 16.12 -10.01
N LEU A 42 -13.87 15.69 -10.33
CA LEU A 42 -14.92 15.47 -9.31
C LEU A 42 -14.45 14.47 -8.26
N SER A 43 -13.88 13.34 -8.69
CA SER A 43 -13.32 12.32 -7.80
C SER A 43 -12.12 12.84 -7.00
N THR A 44 -11.20 13.58 -7.63
CA THR A 44 -10.03 14.16 -6.97
C THR A 44 -10.41 15.17 -5.89
N ILE A 45 -11.34 16.08 -6.19
CA ILE A 45 -11.81 17.09 -5.24
C ILE A 45 -12.49 16.40 -4.06
N TYR A 46 -13.39 15.44 -4.33
CA TYR A 46 -14.06 14.70 -3.25
C TYR A 46 -13.06 13.99 -2.36
N LEU A 47 -12.10 13.26 -2.94
CA LEU A 47 -11.11 12.50 -2.19
C LEU A 47 -10.31 13.36 -1.20
N HIS A 48 -9.94 14.58 -1.60
CA HIS A 48 -9.09 15.45 -0.78
C HIS A 48 -9.85 16.41 0.15
N THR A 49 -11.14 16.66 -0.07
CA THR A 49 -11.88 17.72 0.66
C THR A 49 -12.97 17.22 1.61
N SER A 50 -13.34 15.94 1.51
CA SER A 50 -14.45 15.37 2.28
C SER A 50 -14.08 15.02 3.75
N GLN A 51 -15.02 15.16 4.70
CA GLN A 51 -14.75 15.01 6.16
C GLN A 51 -15.14 13.65 6.75
N ALA A 52 -14.27 12.90 7.41
CA ALA A 52 -14.55 11.51 7.87
C ALA A 52 -15.85 11.31 8.69
N SER A 53 -16.36 12.35 9.34
CA SER A 53 -17.56 12.36 10.18
C SER A 53 -18.83 12.91 9.50
N SER A 54 -18.76 13.35 8.24
CA SER A 54 -19.92 13.92 7.53
C SER A 54 -19.79 13.73 6.02
N GLU A 55 -20.91 13.64 5.31
CA GLU A 55 -20.92 13.68 3.84
C GLU A 55 -20.51 15.05 3.26
N SER A 56 -20.04 16.01 4.08
CA SER A 56 -19.61 17.31 3.57
C SER A 56 -18.30 17.22 2.78
N CYS A 57 -18.32 17.76 1.56
CA CYS A 57 -17.23 17.97 0.62
C CYS A 57 -17.12 19.47 0.32
N SER A 58 -15.98 19.94 -0.17
CA SER A 58 -15.88 21.34 -0.63
C SER A 58 -16.81 21.59 -1.81
N PRO A 59 -17.48 22.76 -1.88
CA PRO A 59 -18.34 23.10 -2.99
C PRO A 59 -17.60 23.13 -4.34
N ILE A 60 -18.26 22.59 -5.37
CA ILE A 60 -17.71 22.45 -6.72
C ILE A 60 -18.52 23.32 -7.69
N LEU A 61 -17.84 24.10 -8.51
CA LEU A 61 -18.41 24.85 -9.62
C LEU A 61 -17.99 24.17 -10.92
N ILE A 62 -18.92 23.79 -11.78
CA ILE A 62 -18.58 23.34 -13.12
C ILE A 62 -18.75 24.53 -14.07
N VAL A 63 -17.74 24.86 -14.86
CA VAL A 63 -17.73 26.00 -15.76
C VAL A 63 -17.53 25.51 -17.19
N GLY A 64 -18.55 25.68 -18.02
CA GLY A 64 -18.49 25.37 -19.44
C GLY A 64 -17.95 26.58 -20.20
N THR A 65 -16.83 26.41 -20.90
CA THR A 65 -16.21 27.46 -21.72
C THR A 65 -16.74 27.44 -23.14
N HIS A 66 -16.46 28.49 -23.92
CA HIS A 66 -16.88 28.65 -25.33
C HIS A 66 -18.37 28.92 -25.57
N LYS A 67 -19.04 29.67 -24.68
CA LYS A 67 -20.42 30.12 -24.89
C LYS A 67 -20.59 31.01 -26.13
N ASP A 68 -19.52 31.67 -26.57
CA ASP A 68 -19.47 32.44 -27.83
C ASP A 68 -19.72 31.57 -29.07
N LYS A 69 -19.38 30.28 -28.99
CA LYS A 69 -19.58 29.31 -30.08
C LYS A 69 -20.78 28.40 -29.84
N VAL A 70 -20.95 27.93 -28.60
CA VAL A 70 -22.13 27.18 -28.16
C VAL A 70 -23.07 28.19 -27.51
N SER A 71 -23.77 29.00 -28.32
CA SER A 71 -24.56 30.13 -27.81
C SER A 71 -26.03 29.78 -27.54
N ASN A 72 -26.52 28.65 -28.07
CA ASN A 72 -27.93 28.26 -27.95
C ASN A 72 -28.23 27.70 -26.54
N PRO A 73 -29.18 28.27 -25.78
CA PRO A 73 -29.60 27.75 -24.47
C PRO A 73 -30.05 26.28 -24.46
N LEU A 74 -30.60 25.76 -25.57
CA LEU A 74 -30.92 24.33 -25.66
C LEU A 74 -29.67 23.45 -25.69
N HIS A 75 -28.57 23.91 -26.29
CA HIS A 75 -27.30 23.19 -26.24
C HIS A 75 -26.75 23.17 -24.82
N HIS A 76 -26.92 24.26 -24.05
CA HIS A 76 -26.54 24.28 -22.64
C HIS A 76 -27.36 23.29 -21.82
N LEU A 77 -28.67 23.23 -22.05
CA LEU A 77 -29.52 22.25 -21.37
C LEU A 77 -29.15 20.81 -21.74
N PHE A 78 -28.88 20.56 -23.02
CA PHE A 78 -28.44 19.25 -23.51
C PHE A 78 -27.13 18.80 -22.83
N ILE A 79 -26.13 19.68 -22.78
CA ILE A 79 -24.88 19.41 -22.05
C ILE A 79 -25.16 19.14 -20.56
N SER A 80 -26.02 19.95 -19.94
CA SER A 80 -26.39 19.77 -18.53
C SER A 80 -27.02 18.40 -18.28
N ARG A 81 -27.75 17.84 -19.24
CA ARG A 81 -28.36 16.50 -19.17
C ARG A 81 -27.33 15.40 -19.35
N ILE A 82 -26.43 15.52 -20.32
CA ILE A 82 -25.30 14.58 -20.49
C ILE A 82 -24.52 14.47 -19.18
N LEU A 83 -24.21 15.62 -18.54
CA LEU A 83 -23.50 15.63 -17.28
C LEU A 83 -24.32 15.01 -16.15
N ASP A 84 -25.61 15.33 -16.03
CA ASP A 84 -26.46 14.75 -14.99
C ASP A 84 -26.62 13.24 -15.18
N ASP A 85 -26.88 12.75 -16.39
CA ASP A 85 -27.03 11.31 -16.62
C ASP A 85 -25.73 10.53 -16.41
N LYS A 86 -24.56 11.13 -16.70
CA LYS A 86 -23.26 10.52 -16.44
C LYS A 86 -22.86 10.55 -14.95
N PHE A 87 -23.19 11.62 -14.23
CA PHE A 87 -22.65 11.88 -12.89
C PHE A 87 -23.67 11.87 -11.75
N ARG A 88 -24.96 11.64 -11.99
CA ARG A 88 -25.99 11.63 -10.94
C ARG A 88 -25.66 10.73 -9.76
N ASP A 89 -25.06 9.57 -10.04
CA ASP A 89 -24.67 8.58 -9.03
C ASP A 89 -23.24 8.81 -8.48
N HIS A 90 -22.54 9.83 -8.97
CA HIS A 90 -21.19 10.16 -8.52
C HIS A 90 -21.22 10.83 -7.14
N ILE A 91 -20.41 10.33 -6.20
CA ILE A 91 -20.35 10.78 -4.80
C ILE A 91 -20.10 12.28 -4.60
N ALA A 92 -19.44 12.94 -5.56
CA ALA A 92 -19.17 14.38 -5.53
C ALA A 92 -20.33 15.24 -6.11
N TRP A 93 -21.23 14.65 -6.89
CA TRP A 93 -22.28 15.36 -7.63
C TRP A 93 -23.22 16.18 -6.73
N PRO A 94 -23.63 15.70 -5.53
CA PRO A 94 -24.47 16.49 -4.62
C PRO A 94 -23.84 17.82 -4.15
N HIS A 95 -22.53 18.01 -4.33
CA HIS A 95 -21.80 19.22 -3.94
C HIS A 95 -21.58 20.21 -5.09
N VAL A 96 -22.00 19.85 -6.30
CA VAL A 96 -21.94 20.71 -7.48
C VAL A 96 -22.99 21.82 -7.35
N GLN A 97 -22.55 23.06 -7.55
CA GLN A 97 -23.43 24.22 -7.53
C GLN A 97 -24.18 24.35 -8.85
N VAL A 98 -25.49 24.55 -8.74
CA VAL A 98 -26.39 24.67 -9.89
C VAL A 98 -26.49 26.14 -10.31
N TYR A 99 -26.48 26.40 -11.61
CA TYR A 99 -26.71 27.72 -12.19
C TYR A 99 -28.20 27.92 -12.49
N GLN A 100 -28.80 28.94 -11.86
CA GLN A 100 -30.17 29.35 -12.16
C GLN A 100 -30.15 30.45 -13.21
N GLN A 101 -30.70 30.16 -14.40
CA GLN A 101 -30.69 31.10 -15.53
C GLN A 101 -31.54 32.36 -15.28
N ASN A 102 -32.50 32.30 -14.35
CA ASN A 102 -33.46 33.36 -14.04
C ASN A 102 -33.22 34.03 -12.68
N ASP A 103 -32.03 33.92 -12.08
CA ASP A 103 -31.81 34.49 -10.75
C ASP A 103 -31.92 36.03 -10.79
N SER A 104 -33.04 36.53 -10.28
CA SER A 104 -33.57 37.88 -10.48
C SER A 104 -32.83 38.97 -9.70
N LEU A 105 -31.79 38.58 -8.94
CA LEU A 105 -30.99 39.47 -8.10
C LEU A 105 -30.09 40.43 -8.89
N PHE A 106 -29.74 40.12 -10.14
CA PHE A 106 -28.77 40.91 -10.91
C PHE A 106 -29.33 41.58 -12.19
N ALA A 107 -30.61 41.35 -12.53
CA ALA A 107 -31.17 41.90 -13.77
C ALA A 107 -32.72 41.98 -13.84
N PRO A 108 -33.40 42.82 -13.04
CA PRO A 108 -34.85 43.00 -13.13
C PRO A 108 -35.34 43.59 -14.47
N SER A 109 -34.48 44.32 -15.20
CA SER A 109 -34.82 44.94 -16.50
C SER A 109 -34.63 44.02 -17.70
N ILE A 110 -34.07 42.81 -17.52
CA ILE A 110 -33.73 41.88 -18.62
C ILE A 110 -34.84 40.86 -18.87
N ALA A 111 -35.78 40.66 -17.92
CA ALA A 111 -36.83 39.64 -18.04
C ALA A 111 -37.69 39.77 -19.31
N GLU A 112 -38.10 40.99 -19.67
CA GLU A 112 -38.85 41.26 -20.92
C GLU A 112 -37.99 41.07 -22.17
N ASP A 113 -36.70 41.45 -22.12
CA ASP A 113 -35.74 41.26 -23.21
C ASP A 113 -35.39 39.78 -23.41
N THR A 114 -35.32 38.97 -22.34
CA THR A 114 -35.07 37.52 -22.41
C THR A 114 -36.24 36.76 -23.01
N GLU A 115 -37.49 37.11 -22.69
CA GLU A 115 -38.63 36.45 -23.32
C GLU A 115 -38.70 36.79 -24.82
N LEU A 116 -38.35 38.03 -25.19
CA LEU A 116 -38.23 38.44 -26.59
C LEU A 116 -37.09 37.71 -27.32
N LEU A 117 -35.95 37.51 -26.66
CA LEU A 117 -34.82 36.72 -27.19
C LEU A 117 -35.18 35.24 -27.35
N MET A 118 -35.85 34.63 -26.36
CA MET A 118 -36.33 33.25 -26.45
C MET A 118 -37.33 33.07 -27.58
N LYS A 119 -38.26 34.04 -27.75
CA LYS A 119 -39.18 34.05 -28.90
C LYS A 119 -38.42 34.15 -30.22
N LYS A 120 -37.48 35.08 -30.36
CA LYS A 120 -36.66 35.23 -31.58
C LYS A 120 -35.86 33.97 -31.89
N LEU A 121 -35.31 33.31 -30.87
CA LEU A 121 -34.56 32.07 -31.02
C LEU A 121 -35.49 30.91 -31.44
N PHE A 122 -36.64 30.75 -30.79
CA PHE A 122 -37.65 29.76 -31.18
C PHE A 122 -38.08 29.91 -32.64
N HIS A 123 -38.37 31.15 -33.08
CA HIS A 123 -38.72 31.43 -34.48
C HIS A 123 -37.55 31.22 -35.46
N SER A 124 -36.30 31.28 -34.99
CA SER A 124 -35.14 30.99 -35.84
C SER A 124 -34.87 29.50 -36.01
N MET A 125 -35.37 28.68 -35.08
CA MET A 125 -35.30 27.22 -35.11
C MET A 125 -36.49 26.60 -35.84
N ASP A 126 -37.65 27.25 -35.79
CA ASP A 126 -38.88 26.91 -36.52
C ASP A 126 -38.72 27.30 -38.00
N LEU A 127 -38.16 26.39 -38.79
CA LEU A 127 -37.80 26.61 -40.20
C LEU A 127 -39.04 26.64 -41.09
N ASP A 128 -40.06 25.86 -40.72
CA ASP A 128 -41.31 25.76 -41.47
C ASP A 128 -42.41 26.74 -40.98
N GLN A 129 -42.15 27.49 -39.92
CA GLN A 129 -43.06 28.45 -39.29
C GLN A 129 -44.34 27.81 -38.76
N SER A 130 -44.28 26.53 -38.40
CA SER A 130 -45.42 25.78 -37.84
C SER A 130 -45.79 26.21 -36.43
N SER A 131 -45.00 27.09 -35.79
CA SER A 131 -45.13 27.52 -34.39
C SER A 131 -44.88 26.40 -33.38
N THR A 132 -44.28 25.30 -33.83
CA THR A 132 -43.87 24.11 -33.07
C THR A 132 -42.56 23.60 -33.63
N LEU A 133 -41.63 23.10 -32.82
CA LEU A 133 -40.39 22.51 -33.35
C LEU A 133 -40.57 20.99 -33.53
N GLU A 134 -40.37 20.51 -34.76
CA GLU A 134 -40.34 19.07 -35.07
C GLU A 134 -38.96 18.46 -34.80
N PRO A 135 -38.84 17.13 -34.62
CA PRO A 135 -37.56 16.47 -34.35
C PRO A 135 -36.46 16.81 -35.37
N SER A 136 -36.83 16.89 -36.65
CA SER A 136 -35.93 17.25 -37.76
C SER A 136 -35.40 18.68 -37.67
N GLU A 137 -36.19 19.62 -37.15
CA GLU A 137 -35.79 21.02 -36.96
C GLU A 137 -34.87 21.18 -35.76
N VAL A 138 -35.15 20.43 -34.69
CA VAL A 138 -34.25 20.33 -33.53
C VAL A 138 -32.92 19.71 -33.96
N GLU A 139 -32.93 18.58 -34.66
CA GLU A 139 -31.73 17.94 -35.23
C GLU A 139 -30.93 18.91 -36.11
N ALA A 140 -31.59 19.68 -36.98
CA ALA A 140 -30.94 20.70 -37.80
C ALA A 140 -30.23 21.79 -36.97
N CYS A 141 -30.73 22.09 -35.77
CA CYS A 141 -30.13 23.08 -34.86
C CYS A 141 -28.93 22.55 -34.06
N PHE A 142 -28.79 21.24 -33.90
CA PHE A 142 -27.61 20.62 -33.30
C PHE A 142 -26.50 20.37 -34.33
N GLY A 143 -26.82 20.43 -35.63
CA GLY A 143 -25.87 20.28 -36.73
C GLY A 143 -25.62 18.82 -37.12
N ALA A 144 -24.95 18.61 -38.26
CA ALA A 144 -24.69 17.27 -38.82
C ALA A 144 -23.78 16.40 -37.94
N ASP A 145 -23.06 17.02 -37.00
CA ASP A 145 -22.12 16.36 -36.11
C ASP A 145 -22.77 15.87 -34.81
N ALA A 146 -24.04 16.18 -34.51
CA ALA A 146 -24.67 15.71 -33.28
C ALA A 146 -25.18 14.26 -33.39
N ASP A 147 -25.05 13.49 -32.31
CA ASP A 147 -25.53 12.11 -32.22
C ASP A 147 -27.08 12.06 -32.30
N PRO A 148 -27.67 11.52 -33.39
CA PRO A 148 -29.13 11.56 -33.58
C PRO A 148 -29.90 10.84 -32.48
N SER A 149 -29.31 9.80 -31.87
CA SER A 149 -29.96 9.02 -30.82
C SER A 149 -30.11 9.82 -29.52
N LEU A 150 -29.09 10.61 -29.16
CA LEU A 150 -29.13 11.49 -27.99
C LEU A 150 -30.02 12.70 -28.22
N VAL A 151 -30.02 13.27 -29.42
CA VAL A 151 -30.92 14.37 -29.79
C VAL A 151 -32.38 13.90 -29.71
N GLN A 152 -32.69 12.68 -30.15
CA GLN A 152 -34.02 12.11 -30.05
C GLN A 152 -34.45 11.87 -28.59
N GLN A 153 -33.56 11.36 -27.73
CA GLN A 153 -33.82 11.23 -26.30
C GLN A 153 -34.07 12.60 -25.65
N PHE A 154 -33.26 13.60 -26.00
CA PHE A 154 -33.42 14.97 -25.53
C PHE A 154 -34.72 15.63 -26.01
N PHE A 155 -35.12 15.38 -27.25
CA PHE A 155 -36.40 15.82 -27.80
C PHE A 155 -37.56 15.28 -26.95
N SER A 156 -37.57 13.98 -26.66
CA SER A 156 -38.59 13.35 -25.83
C SER A 156 -38.62 13.85 -24.38
N PHE A 157 -37.53 14.45 -23.91
CA PHE A 157 -37.43 15.06 -22.59
C PHE A 157 -38.03 16.47 -22.56
N ILE A 158 -37.80 17.25 -23.62
CA ILE A 158 -38.36 18.61 -23.74
C ILE A 158 -39.86 18.57 -24.05
N ASP A 159 -40.30 17.59 -24.85
CA ASP A 159 -41.71 17.35 -25.17
C ASP A 159 -42.48 16.86 -23.92
N LEU A 160 -42.93 17.83 -23.10
CA LEU A 160 -43.55 17.58 -21.79
C LEU A 160 -44.94 16.96 -21.91
N ASP A 161 -45.70 17.32 -22.95
CA ASP A 161 -47.05 16.83 -23.19
C ASP A 161 -47.10 15.59 -24.12
N ARG A 162 -45.94 15.19 -24.66
CA ARG A 162 -45.73 13.98 -25.46
C ARG A 162 -46.54 13.98 -26.74
N ASP A 163 -46.74 15.16 -27.33
CA ASP A 163 -47.48 15.32 -28.58
C ASP A 163 -46.61 15.12 -29.82
N GLY A 164 -45.30 14.89 -29.63
CA GLY A 164 -44.31 14.69 -30.68
C GLY A 164 -43.78 15.99 -31.29
N LYS A 165 -44.07 17.14 -30.67
CA LYS A 165 -43.66 18.49 -31.08
C LYS A 165 -43.19 19.29 -29.85
N ILE A 166 -42.34 20.30 -30.04
CA ILE A 166 -41.95 21.20 -28.95
C ILE A 166 -42.66 22.54 -29.12
N SER A 167 -43.60 22.84 -28.24
CA SER A 167 -44.27 24.14 -28.21
C SER A 167 -43.37 25.23 -27.62
N PHE A 168 -43.72 26.52 -27.82
CA PHE A 168 -43.00 27.61 -27.16
C PHE A 168 -43.06 27.50 -25.61
N THR A 169 -44.13 26.92 -25.07
CA THR A 169 -44.26 26.64 -23.64
C THR A 169 -43.25 25.61 -23.15
N ASP A 170 -43.05 24.53 -23.90
CA ASP A 170 -42.07 23.48 -23.60
C ASP A 170 -40.64 24.02 -23.75
N PHE A 171 -40.38 24.75 -24.84
CA PHE A 171 -39.10 25.41 -25.09
C PHE A 171 -38.75 26.41 -23.98
N ARG A 172 -39.72 27.21 -23.52
CA ARG A 172 -39.54 28.16 -22.41
C ARG A 172 -39.24 27.42 -21.11
N ALA A 173 -39.98 26.36 -20.81
CA ALA A 173 -39.74 25.55 -19.61
C ALA A 173 -38.34 24.94 -19.62
N ALA A 174 -37.90 24.41 -20.77
CA ALA A 174 -36.57 23.87 -20.98
C ALA A 174 -35.47 24.95 -20.81
N CYS A 175 -35.59 26.09 -21.48
CA CYS A 175 -34.58 27.17 -21.42
C CYS A 175 -34.51 27.86 -20.05
N THR A 176 -35.52 27.71 -19.19
CA THR A 176 -35.52 28.29 -17.84
C THR A 176 -35.10 27.30 -16.76
N GLN A 177 -34.81 26.05 -17.14
CA GLN A 177 -34.33 25.03 -16.23
C GLN A 177 -32.93 25.36 -15.70
N ALA A 178 -32.69 25.00 -14.44
CA ALA A 178 -31.41 25.18 -13.80
C ALA A 178 -30.38 24.22 -14.42
N LEU A 179 -29.17 24.73 -14.69
CA LEU A 179 -28.07 23.97 -15.30
C LEU A 179 -27.11 23.45 -14.24
N SER A 180 -26.54 22.27 -14.45
CA SER A 180 -25.49 21.69 -13.60
C SER A 180 -24.12 22.36 -13.77
N PHE A 181 -24.01 23.40 -14.61
CA PHE A 181 -22.79 24.15 -14.87
C PHE A 181 -23.06 25.62 -15.23
N PHE A 182 -22.01 26.44 -15.21
CA PHE A 182 -22.04 27.87 -15.55
C PHE A 182 -21.45 28.08 -16.95
N PRO A 183 -22.24 28.47 -17.97
CA PRO A 183 -21.74 28.70 -19.33
C PRO A 183 -21.08 30.08 -19.44
N VAL A 184 -19.78 30.13 -19.76
CA VAL A 184 -18.97 31.35 -19.85
C VAL A 184 -18.54 31.63 -21.29
N ASP A 185 -18.65 32.89 -21.67
CA ASP A 185 -18.20 33.47 -22.94
C ASP A 185 -16.72 33.87 -22.83
N ASN A 186 -15.88 33.21 -23.63
CA ASN A 186 -14.45 33.41 -23.60
C ASN A 186 -14.00 34.77 -24.18
N THR A 187 -14.87 35.47 -24.90
CA THR A 187 -14.58 36.75 -25.56
C THR A 187 -14.87 37.96 -24.67
N LEU A 188 -15.79 37.82 -23.71
CA LEU A 188 -16.26 38.93 -22.87
C LEU A 188 -15.46 39.09 -21.57
N GLY A 189 -14.77 38.04 -21.11
CA GLY A 189 -13.95 38.08 -19.90
C GLY A 189 -14.74 38.54 -18.67
N HIS A 190 -14.29 39.58 -17.98
CA HIS A 190 -14.95 40.11 -16.76
C HIS A 190 -16.30 40.80 -17.02
N VAL A 191 -16.65 41.06 -18.28
CA VAL A 191 -17.91 41.70 -18.68
C VAL A 191 -19.03 40.68 -18.85
N ASP A 192 -18.70 39.38 -18.92
CA ASP A 192 -19.71 38.33 -19.04
C ASP A 192 -20.67 38.34 -17.84
N PRO A 193 -22.00 38.42 -18.06
CA PRO A 193 -23.00 38.40 -17.00
C PRO A 193 -22.98 37.15 -16.10
N VAL A 194 -22.34 36.06 -16.52
CA VAL A 194 -22.23 34.82 -15.75
C VAL A 194 -21.14 34.93 -14.68
N ILE A 195 -20.09 35.72 -14.89
CA ILE A 195 -18.99 35.89 -13.93
C ILE A 195 -19.46 36.54 -12.60
N PRO A 196 -20.28 37.62 -12.60
CA PRO A 196 -20.88 38.13 -11.37
C PRO A 196 -21.73 37.10 -10.61
N HIS A 197 -22.46 36.22 -11.32
CA HIS A 197 -23.20 35.13 -10.68
C HIS A 197 -22.27 34.13 -9.99
N ILE A 198 -21.18 33.72 -10.65
CA ILE A 198 -20.16 32.86 -10.04
C ILE A 198 -19.59 33.51 -8.78
N LEU A 199 -19.25 34.81 -8.83
CA LEU A 199 -18.73 35.55 -7.68
C LEU A 199 -19.75 35.63 -6.52
N SER A 200 -21.02 35.85 -6.81
CA SER A 200 -22.10 35.87 -5.82
C SER A 200 -22.26 34.50 -5.14
N VAL A 201 -22.21 33.41 -5.91
CA VAL A 201 -22.23 32.05 -5.38
C VAL A 201 -21.00 31.80 -4.49
N ILE A 202 -19.82 32.23 -4.92
CA ILE A 202 -18.58 32.15 -4.13
C ILE A 202 -18.72 32.92 -2.81
N GLU A 203 -19.23 34.16 -2.85
CA GLU A 203 -19.41 34.98 -1.66
C GLU A 203 -20.41 34.35 -0.68
N LYS A 204 -21.55 33.87 -1.17
CA LYS A 204 -22.56 33.17 -0.36
C LYS A 204 -22.00 31.92 0.31
N ILE A 205 -21.19 31.15 -0.41
CA ILE A 205 -20.55 29.94 0.14
C ILE A 205 -19.49 30.32 1.18
N ALA A 206 -18.65 31.31 0.87
CA ALA A 206 -17.62 31.80 1.77
C ALA A 206 -18.22 32.31 3.10
N LEU A 207 -19.30 33.08 3.05
CA LEU A 207 -19.98 33.60 4.26
C LEU A 207 -20.56 32.49 5.15
N ASN A 208 -21.02 31.40 4.56
CA ASN A 208 -21.62 30.27 5.28
C ASN A 208 -20.62 29.19 5.69
N SER A 209 -19.34 29.34 5.34
CA SER A 209 -18.33 28.32 5.60
C SER A 209 -17.80 28.40 7.04
N ASP A 210 -17.78 27.26 7.74
CA ASP A 210 -17.35 27.15 9.16
C ASP A 210 -15.96 27.76 9.44
N TYR A 211 -15.02 27.55 8.52
CA TYR A 211 -13.63 28.01 8.68
C TYR A 211 -13.47 29.53 8.55
N ILE A 212 -14.39 30.21 7.87
CA ILE A 212 -14.41 31.68 7.78
C ILE A 212 -15.07 32.28 9.02
N GLN A 213 -16.07 31.60 9.58
CA GLN A 213 -16.76 32.02 10.80
C GLN A 213 -15.92 31.77 12.07
N GLN A 214 -14.86 30.96 11.98
CA GLN A 214 -13.96 30.69 13.09
C GLN A 214 -13.28 31.96 13.60
N ARG A 215 -13.45 32.26 14.89
CA ARG A 215 -12.79 33.40 15.52
C ARG A 215 -11.33 33.09 15.78
N VAL A 216 -10.44 33.81 15.09
CA VAL A 216 -8.99 33.77 15.32
C VAL A 216 -8.50 35.09 15.93
N PRO A 217 -7.41 35.08 16.71
CA PRO A 217 -6.90 36.31 17.30
C PRO A 217 -6.42 37.31 16.23
N PHE A 218 -6.77 38.58 16.38
CA PHE A 218 -6.36 39.64 15.45
C PHE A 218 -4.83 39.72 15.27
N ALA A 219 -4.07 39.47 16.35
CA ALA A 219 -2.60 39.43 16.30
C ALA A 219 -2.06 38.37 15.34
N TRP A 220 -2.75 37.24 15.15
CA TRP A 220 -2.35 36.20 14.20
C TRP A 220 -2.47 36.68 12.76
N ILE A 221 -3.58 37.34 12.42
CA ILE A 221 -3.80 37.90 11.09
C ILE A 221 -2.78 39.02 10.80
N LYS A 222 -2.58 39.93 11.76
CA LYS A 222 -1.56 40.99 11.66
C LYS A 222 -0.16 40.41 11.43
N CYS A 223 0.18 39.32 12.12
CA CYS A 223 1.45 38.62 11.93
C CYS A 223 1.55 37.99 10.53
N LEU A 224 0.49 37.34 10.04
CA LEU A 224 0.46 36.77 8.69
C LEU A 224 0.66 37.85 7.61
N ASP A 225 -0.02 38.99 7.75
CA ASP A 225 0.13 40.11 6.83
C ASP A 225 1.56 40.66 6.86
N SER A 226 2.14 40.79 8.05
CA SER A 226 3.53 41.24 8.21
C SER A 226 4.53 40.26 7.59
N ILE A 227 4.31 38.95 7.75
CA ILE A 227 5.11 37.89 7.10
C ILE A 227 5.03 38.05 5.57
N LYS A 228 3.83 38.24 5.01
CA LYS A 228 3.64 38.39 3.56
C LYS A 228 4.25 39.70 3.02
N GLN A 229 4.16 40.78 3.77
CA GLN A 229 4.73 42.09 3.41
C GLN A 229 6.27 42.07 3.32
N THR A 230 6.94 41.10 3.96
CA THR A 230 8.39 40.94 3.79
C THR A 230 8.80 40.64 2.35
N GLY A 231 7.89 40.10 1.53
CA GLY A 231 8.16 39.72 0.15
C GLY A 231 9.17 38.58 -0.01
N GLN A 232 9.53 37.89 1.08
CA GLN A 232 10.44 36.74 1.07
C GLN A 232 9.65 35.43 0.91
N ASP A 233 10.22 34.48 0.16
CA ASP A 233 9.63 33.16 -0.04
C ASP A 233 9.71 32.28 1.22
N VAL A 234 10.82 32.38 1.94
CA VAL A 234 11.13 31.59 3.12
C VAL A 234 11.74 32.48 4.20
N LEU A 235 11.21 32.36 5.42
CA LEU A 235 11.72 33.02 6.62
C LEU A 235 12.20 31.97 7.62
N LEU A 236 13.13 32.36 8.50
CA LEU A 236 13.50 31.54 9.64
C LEU A 236 12.44 31.67 10.75
N LEU A 237 12.22 30.60 11.51
CA LEU A 237 11.29 30.60 12.63
C LEU A 237 11.62 31.71 13.64
N SER A 238 12.91 31.94 13.90
CA SER A 238 13.38 33.03 14.78
C SER A 238 13.06 34.44 14.25
N GLN A 239 12.96 34.62 12.93
CA GLN A 239 12.51 35.88 12.32
C GLN A 239 11.00 36.02 12.48
N VAL A 240 10.25 34.94 12.27
CA VAL A 240 8.80 34.91 12.45
C VAL A 240 8.42 35.16 13.92
N GLU A 241 9.16 34.62 14.88
CA GLU A 241 8.97 34.91 16.31
C GLU A 241 9.18 36.38 16.65
N LYS A 242 10.15 37.05 16.01
CA LYS A 242 10.34 38.51 16.15
C LYS A 242 9.15 39.28 15.58
N ILE A 243 8.72 38.96 14.36
CA ILE A 243 7.54 39.58 13.74
C ILE A 243 6.30 39.37 14.62
N ALA A 244 6.12 38.16 15.15
CA ALA A 244 5.04 37.81 16.05
C ALA A 244 5.06 38.67 17.33
N SER A 245 6.24 38.89 17.92
CA SER A 245 6.40 39.75 19.09
C SER A 245 6.02 41.21 18.81
N GLU A 246 6.38 41.73 17.64
CA GLU A 246 6.02 43.09 17.17
C GLU A 246 4.51 43.20 16.86
N CYS A 247 3.88 42.09 16.47
CA CYS A 247 2.45 41.99 16.23
C CYS A 247 1.60 41.85 17.50
N GLY A 248 2.24 41.71 18.68
CA GLY A 248 1.57 41.63 19.98
C GLY A 248 1.40 40.21 20.54
N LEU A 249 2.20 39.24 20.07
CA LEU A 249 2.26 37.88 20.63
C LEU A 249 3.35 37.76 21.71
N PRO A 250 3.20 36.88 22.72
CA PRO A 250 2.05 36.01 22.97
C PRO A 250 0.88 36.74 23.63
N LEU A 251 -0.35 36.33 23.32
CA LEU A 251 -1.57 36.87 23.95
C LEU A 251 -1.74 36.40 25.39
N SER A 252 -1.22 35.21 25.71
CA SER A 252 -1.24 34.64 27.06
C SER A 252 0.18 34.41 27.56
N ARG A 253 0.52 35.03 28.70
CA ARG A 253 1.81 34.82 29.39
C ARG A 253 2.03 33.36 29.78
N LYS A 254 0.98 32.53 29.85
CA LYS A 254 1.08 31.10 30.21
C LYS A 254 1.48 30.20 29.03
N LEU A 255 1.16 30.57 27.78
CA LEU A 255 1.48 29.74 26.61
C LEU A 255 2.95 29.91 26.18
N GLY A 256 3.48 31.13 26.29
CA GLY A 256 4.79 31.51 25.77
C GLY A 256 4.78 31.76 24.26
N LEU A 257 5.72 32.60 23.78
CA LEU A 257 5.77 33.05 22.38
C LEU A 257 5.87 31.88 21.39
N SER A 258 6.86 31.01 21.56
CA SER A 258 7.14 29.94 20.59
C SER A 258 5.98 28.95 20.43
N ARG A 259 5.29 28.58 21.52
CA ARG A 259 4.14 27.66 21.43
C ARG A 259 2.96 28.30 20.71
N GLU A 260 2.68 29.57 20.98
CA GLU A 260 1.61 30.29 20.31
C GLU A 260 1.91 30.51 18.83
N VAL A 261 3.17 30.84 18.50
CA VAL A 261 3.64 30.93 17.10
C VAL A 261 3.51 29.59 16.38
N CYS A 262 3.90 28.48 17.01
CA CYS A 262 3.72 27.15 16.41
C CYS A 262 2.24 26.84 16.13
N GLY A 263 1.34 27.11 17.08
CA GLY A 263 -0.10 26.91 16.87
C GLY A 263 -0.68 27.81 15.77
N MET A 264 -0.22 29.06 15.68
CA MET A 264 -0.58 29.98 14.60
C MET A 264 -0.10 29.47 13.23
N LEU A 265 1.16 29.03 13.15
CA LEU A 265 1.74 28.49 11.91
C LEU A 265 1.03 27.22 11.46
N GLU A 266 0.73 26.32 12.39
CA GLU A 266 -0.04 25.11 12.13
C GLU A 266 -1.46 25.44 11.61
N HIS A 267 -2.13 26.42 12.21
CA HIS A 267 -3.43 26.88 11.72
C HIS A 267 -3.35 27.43 10.28
N PHE A 268 -2.39 28.31 9.99
CA PHE A 268 -2.23 28.86 8.64
C PHE A 268 -1.69 27.86 7.61
N HIS A 269 -0.96 26.84 8.06
CA HIS A 269 -0.55 25.71 7.25
C HIS A 269 -1.76 24.91 6.76
N HIS A 270 -2.68 24.57 7.67
CA HIS A 270 -3.91 23.87 7.31
C HIS A 270 -4.82 24.70 6.38
N LEU A 271 -4.82 26.03 6.51
CA LEU A 271 -5.54 26.93 5.59
C LEU A 271 -4.82 27.14 4.24
N GLY A 272 -3.65 26.53 4.02
CA GLY A 272 -2.85 26.69 2.81
C GLY A 272 -2.32 28.12 2.57
N LYS A 273 -2.28 28.97 3.61
CA LYS A 273 -1.81 30.36 3.50
C LYS A 273 -0.29 30.48 3.56
N LEU A 274 0.37 29.51 4.18
CA LEU A 274 1.82 29.31 4.27
C LEU A 274 2.11 27.82 4.45
N MET A 275 3.38 27.43 4.47
CA MET A 275 3.79 26.05 4.75
C MET A 275 4.84 26.00 5.87
N HIS A 276 4.57 25.20 6.90
CA HIS A 276 5.46 24.95 8.03
C HIS A 276 5.34 23.49 8.44
N HIS A 277 6.48 22.83 8.68
CA HIS A 277 6.52 21.42 9.07
C HIS A 277 7.25 21.27 10.39
N ASN A 278 6.66 20.55 11.35
CA ASN A 278 7.25 20.35 12.67
C ASN A 278 8.31 19.22 12.72
N GLU A 279 8.98 18.96 11.60
CA GLU A 279 10.05 17.96 11.49
C GLU A 279 11.40 18.60 11.78
N THR A 280 12.32 17.87 12.39
CA THR A 280 13.63 18.40 12.82
C THR A 280 14.44 19.08 11.70
N SER A 281 14.34 18.62 10.45
CA SER A 281 15.03 19.21 9.30
C SER A 281 14.37 20.47 8.73
N LEU A 282 13.07 20.66 8.99
CA LEU A 282 12.23 21.69 8.36
C LEU A 282 11.64 22.71 9.33
N ARG A 283 11.66 22.41 10.64
CA ARG A 283 11.00 23.18 11.70
C ARG A 283 11.42 24.64 11.76
N ASP A 284 12.68 24.92 11.42
CA ASP A 284 13.25 26.26 11.46
C ASP A 284 12.86 27.11 10.25
N PHE A 285 12.20 26.54 9.23
CA PHE A 285 11.85 27.24 8.00
C PHE A 285 10.34 27.43 7.89
N VAL A 286 9.91 28.68 7.68
CA VAL A 286 8.53 29.05 7.38
C VAL A 286 8.47 29.49 5.93
N ILE A 287 7.80 28.69 5.09
CA ILE A 287 7.62 28.97 3.67
C ILE A 287 6.39 29.87 3.53
N ALA A 288 6.61 31.17 3.41
CA ALA A 288 5.54 32.17 3.34
C ALA A 288 4.77 32.11 2.00
N ARG A 289 5.44 31.73 0.91
CA ARG A 289 4.85 31.62 -0.42
C ARG A 289 5.13 30.25 -1.05
N PRO A 290 4.31 29.21 -0.74
CA PRO A 290 4.54 27.86 -1.24
C PRO A 290 4.49 27.74 -2.77
N VAL A 291 3.64 28.52 -3.44
CA VAL A 291 3.51 28.50 -4.90
C VAL A 291 4.81 28.98 -5.56
N ASP A 292 5.36 30.09 -5.10
CA ASP A 292 6.58 30.67 -5.66
C ASP A 292 7.82 29.84 -5.30
N PHE A 293 7.91 29.35 -4.05
CA PHE A 293 9.11 28.65 -3.59
C PHE A 293 9.19 27.19 -4.01
N LEU A 294 8.07 26.46 -4.05
CA LEU A 294 8.05 25.02 -4.29
C LEU A 294 7.47 24.68 -5.66
N ILE A 295 6.27 25.18 -5.98
CA ILE A 295 5.57 24.80 -7.21
C ILE A 295 6.34 25.30 -8.42
N ARG A 296 6.64 26.60 -8.49
CA ARG A 296 7.29 27.20 -9.66
C ARG A 296 8.65 26.54 -9.99
N PRO A 297 9.56 26.29 -9.03
CA PRO A 297 10.81 25.57 -9.31
C PRO A 297 10.60 24.09 -9.63
N ALA A 298 9.63 23.42 -9.03
CA ALA A 298 9.29 22.04 -9.38
C ALA A 298 8.78 21.95 -10.82
N THR A 299 7.90 22.88 -11.25
CA THR A 299 7.36 22.94 -12.62
C THR A 299 8.45 23.10 -13.67
N GLN A 300 9.55 23.83 -13.37
CA GLN A 300 10.68 23.94 -14.30
C GLN A 300 11.34 22.58 -14.61
N VAL A 301 11.20 21.60 -13.71
CA VAL A 301 11.75 20.26 -13.83
C VAL A 301 10.72 19.27 -14.36
N VAL A 302 9.47 19.32 -13.86
CA VAL A 302 8.45 18.28 -14.13
C VAL A 302 7.53 18.57 -15.32
N CYS A 303 7.64 19.74 -15.95
CA CYS A 303 6.76 20.14 -17.05
C CYS A 303 6.97 19.32 -18.33
N GLU A 304 6.00 19.40 -19.24
CA GLU A 304 6.19 18.96 -20.62
C GLU A 304 7.16 19.88 -21.36
N HIS A 305 8.35 19.35 -21.61
CA HIS A 305 9.50 20.10 -22.14
C HIS A 305 9.34 20.54 -23.61
N ASP A 306 8.32 20.02 -24.31
CA ASP A 306 8.04 20.37 -25.70
C ASP A 306 7.15 21.62 -25.82
N LEU A 307 6.24 21.82 -24.86
CA LEU A 307 5.32 22.96 -24.81
C LEU A 307 5.92 24.20 -24.13
N HIS A 308 6.82 24.01 -23.16
CA HIS A 308 7.38 25.10 -22.37
C HIS A 308 8.85 25.35 -22.70
N ARG A 309 9.20 26.60 -23.08
CA ARG A 309 10.57 27.04 -23.34
C ARG A 309 10.96 28.22 -22.45
N THR A 310 11.56 27.94 -21.31
CA THR A 310 12.18 28.97 -20.47
C THR A 310 13.64 29.19 -20.84
N ALA A 311 14.20 30.34 -20.45
CA ALA A 311 15.61 30.64 -20.63
C ALA A 311 16.51 29.63 -19.91
N GLN A 312 16.16 29.26 -18.67
CA GLN A 312 16.89 28.27 -17.88
C GLN A 312 16.89 26.87 -18.54
N GLN A 313 15.76 26.44 -19.10
CA GLN A 313 15.68 25.15 -19.82
C GLN A 313 16.52 25.14 -21.10
N THR A 314 16.60 26.27 -21.79
CA THR A 314 17.43 26.42 -22.99
C THR A 314 18.91 26.28 -22.65
N GLU A 315 19.34 26.80 -21.50
CA GLU A 315 20.69 26.63 -20.98
C GLU A 315 20.95 25.19 -20.51
N ALA A 316 19.99 24.57 -19.82
CA ALA A 316 20.06 23.18 -19.38
C ALA A 316 20.18 22.18 -20.55
N ARG A 317 19.56 22.47 -21.71
CA ARG A 317 19.67 21.65 -22.94
C ARG A 317 21.10 21.54 -23.49
N ARG A 318 22.00 22.47 -23.12
CA ARG A 318 23.43 22.39 -23.49
C ARG A 318 24.11 21.18 -22.85
N LEU A 319 23.63 20.73 -21.70
CA LEU A 319 24.02 19.46 -21.07
C LEU A 319 23.23 18.31 -21.69
N THR A 320 23.61 17.94 -22.92
CA THR A 320 22.81 17.02 -23.75
C THR A 320 22.60 15.64 -23.12
N ARG A 321 23.59 15.10 -22.38
CA ARG A 321 23.49 13.77 -21.75
C ARG A 321 22.48 13.80 -20.60
N GLU A 322 22.65 14.74 -19.67
CA GLU A 322 21.79 14.91 -18.50
C GLU A 322 20.37 15.29 -18.90
N TRP A 323 20.21 16.17 -19.90
CA TRP A 323 18.90 16.56 -20.42
C TRP A 323 18.15 15.40 -21.08
N LYS A 324 18.86 14.56 -21.84
CA LYS A 324 18.27 13.34 -22.42
C LYS A 324 17.87 12.35 -21.33
N SER A 325 18.67 12.20 -20.27
CA SER A 325 18.33 11.33 -19.14
C SER A 325 17.03 11.80 -18.45
N LEU A 326 16.87 13.12 -18.24
CA LEU A 326 15.64 13.68 -17.67
C LEU A 326 14.42 13.47 -18.59
N THR A 327 14.55 13.74 -19.89
CA THR A 327 13.42 13.76 -20.83
C THR A 327 13.04 12.38 -21.39
N GLN A 328 13.97 11.43 -21.41
CA GLN A 328 13.74 10.10 -21.97
C GLN A 328 13.61 9.01 -20.91
N GLN A 329 14.34 9.13 -19.80
CA GLN A 329 14.39 8.11 -18.74
C GLN A 329 13.76 8.58 -17.43
N ALA A 330 13.27 9.82 -17.38
CA ALA A 330 12.75 10.46 -16.16
C ALA A 330 13.79 10.58 -15.02
N VAL A 331 15.09 10.51 -15.33
CA VAL A 331 16.19 10.58 -14.36
C VAL A 331 16.83 11.97 -14.37
N LEU A 332 16.66 12.69 -13.27
CA LEU A 332 17.21 14.01 -13.01
C LEU A 332 18.61 13.92 -12.41
N SER A 333 19.62 14.38 -13.14
CA SER A 333 20.96 14.59 -12.59
C SER A 333 21.00 15.84 -11.71
N LYS A 334 21.63 15.75 -10.53
CA LYS A 334 21.85 16.91 -9.64
C LYS A 334 22.60 18.07 -10.31
N LYS A 335 23.36 17.81 -11.37
CA LYS A 335 24.07 18.84 -12.17
C LYS A 335 23.12 19.81 -12.89
N LEU A 336 21.87 19.43 -13.14
CA LEU A 336 20.87 20.29 -13.78
C LEU A 336 20.25 21.30 -12.81
N LEU A 337 20.20 20.98 -11.51
CA LEU A 337 19.51 21.80 -10.51
C LEU A 337 20.08 23.23 -10.38
N PRO A 338 21.40 23.48 -10.36
CA PRO A 338 21.94 24.83 -10.29
C PRO A 338 21.58 25.72 -11.49
N ILE A 339 21.30 25.12 -12.65
CA ILE A 339 20.92 25.82 -13.88
C ILE A 339 19.41 26.10 -13.87
N LEU A 340 18.60 25.08 -13.57
CA LEU A 340 17.14 25.21 -13.52
C LEU A 340 16.72 26.15 -12.39
N TRP A 341 17.29 25.97 -11.20
CA TRP A 341 16.98 26.75 -10.00
C TRP A 341 17.95 27.91 -9.76
N LYS A 342 18.39 28.57 -10.83
CA LYS A 342 19.34 29.70 -10.76
C LYS A 342 18.89 30.80 -9.79
N GLU A 343 17.58 31.03 -9.68
CA GLU A 343 16.97 32.02 -8.79
C GLU A 343 16.89 31.57 -7.32
N TYR A 344 17.11 30.28 -7.03
CA TYR A 344 16.90 29.66 -5.71
C TYR A 344 18.17 28.97 -5.16
N GLN A 345 19.35 29.31 -5.68
CA GLN A 345 20.61 28.63 -5.31
C GLN A 345 20.88 28.63 -3.80
N ASP A 346 20.63 29.77 -3.14
CA ASP A 346 20.84 29.97 -1.69
C ASP A 346 20.00 29.02 -0.82
N ARG A 347 18.90 28.49 -1.35
CA ARG A 347 17.95 27.61 -0.65
C ARG A 347 17.71 26.28 -1.38
N SER A 348 18.58 25.94 -2.33
CA SER A 348 18.46 24.73 -3.16
C SER A 348 18.36 23.44 -2.36
N ALA A 349 19.11 23.32 -1.25
CA ALA A 349 19.06 22.15 -0.37
C ALA A 349 17.70 21.98 0.32
N LEU A 350 17.07 23.09 0.74
CA LEU A 350 15.73 23.07 1.32
C LEU A 350 14.69 22.67 0.27
N LEU A 351 14.80 23.23 -0.93
CA LEU A 351 13.92 22.91 -2.05
C LEU A 351 14.04 21.44 -2.48
N GLU A 352 15.27 20.92 -2.60
CA GLU A 352 15.55 19.50 -2.86
C GLU A 352 14.89 18.61 -1.80
N HIS A 353 15.04 18.95 -0.51
CA HIS A 353 14.43 18.20 0.58
C HIS A 353 12.90 18.20 0.51
N LEU A 354 12.27 19.34 0.18
CA LEU A 354 10.81 19.43 0.00
C LEU A 354 10.34 18.61 -1.23
N CYS A 355 11.06 18.68 -2.35
CA CYS A 355 10.75 17.89 -3.53
C CYS A 355 10.82 16.38 -3.26
N VAL A 356 11.79 15.93 -2.46
CA VAL A 356 11.89 14.54 -2.01
C VAL A 356 10.77 14.18 -1.04
N LYS A 357 10.50 15.04 -0.05
CA LYS A 357 9.44 14.83 0.94
C LYS A 357 8.07 14.63 0.30
N PHE A 358 7.74 15.43 -0.71
CA PHE A 358 6.47 15.36 -1.40
C PHE A 358 6.45 14.36 -2.57
N GLY A 359 7.50 13.54 -2.74
CA GLY A 359 7.54 12.51 -3.78
C GLY A 359 7.60 13.06 -5.21
N ILE A 360 7.99 14.33 -5.38
CA ILE A 360 8.31 14.90 -6.70
C ILE A 360 9.59 14.24 -7.22
N PHE A 361 10.59 14.11 -6.33
CA PHE A 361 11.87 13.47 -6.58
C PHE A 361 12.01 12.22 -5.73
N ILE A 362 12.49 11.14 -6.32
CA ILE A 362 12.85 9.92 -5.60
C ILE A 362 14.36 9.76 -5.71
N PRO A 363 15.11 9.79 -4.60
CA PRO A 363 16.55 9.62 -4.65
C PRO A 363 16.91 8.24 -5.19
N LEU A 364 17.88 8.19 -6.11
CA LEU A 364 18.45 6.96 -6.63
C LEU A 364 19.85 6.76 -6.05
N LYS A 365 20.20 5.52 -5.70
CA LYS A 365 21.57 5.17 -5.34
C LYS A 365 22.52 5.46 -6.51
N PRO A 366 23.67 6.12 -6.28
CA PRO A 366 24.65 6.35 -7.33
C PRO A 366 25.19 5.00 -7.84
N GLU A 367 25.22 4.82 -9.16
CA GLU A 367 25.89 3.68 -9.78
C GLU A 367 27.41 3.83 -9.57
N GLN A 368 28.15 2.71 -9.53
CA GLN A 368 29.60 2.67 -9.27
C GLN A 368 30.46 3.55 -10.21
N SER A 369 29.88 4.07 -11.30
CA SER A 369 30.54 4.93 -12.30
C SER A 369 30.15 6.41 -12.26
N ASP A 370 29.13 6.80 -11.48
CA ASP A 370 28.59 8.17 -11.44
C ASP A 370 28.64 8.73 -10.01
N GLU A 371 29.56 9.68 -9.77
CA GLU A 371 29.76 10.30 -8.45
C GLU A 371 28.59 11.22 -8.04
N ALA A 372 27.70 11.57 -8.97
CA ALA A 372 26.61 12.51 -8.74
C ALA A 372 25.29 11.78 -8.36
N MET A 373 24.72 12.16 -7.21
CA MET A 373 23.35 11.77 -6.84
C MET A 373 22.37 12.13 -7.97
N SER A 374 21.48 11.18 -8.28
CA SER A 374 20.43 11.34 -9.29
C SER A 374 19.06 11.06 -8.67
N PHE A 375 18.01 11.63 -9.26
CA PHE A 375 16.64 11.49 -8.78
C PHE A 375 15.74 10.95 -9.90
N LEU A 376 14.83 10.05 -9.58
CA LEU A 376 13.73 9.71 -10.47
C LEU A 376 12.59 10.73 -10.31
N VAL A 377 11.99 11.14 -11.41
CA VAL A 377 10.85 12.06 -11.48
C VAL A 377 9.64 11.33 -12.06
N PRO A 378 8.76 10.72 -11.24
CA PRO A 378 7.70 9.82 -11.71
C PRO A 378 6.77 10.42 -12.76
N THR A 379 6.48 11.72 -12.68
CA THR A 379 5.57 12.40 -13.62
C THR A 379 6.09 12.45 -15.05
N LEU A 380 7.41 12.31 -15.25
CA LEU A 380 8.06 12.29 -16.55
C LEU A 380 8.21 10.87 -17.14
N LEU A 381 7.82 9.83 -16.40
CA LEU A 381 7.79 8.47 -16.94
C LEU A 381 6.87 8.43 -18.17
N ARG A 382 7.18 7.56 -19.13
CA ARG A 382 6.37 7.38 -20.33
C ARG A 382 5.28 6.36 -20.07
N GLU A 383 4.14 6.52 -20.72
CA GLU A 383 3.14 5.46 -20.76
C GLU A 383 3.63 4.38 -21.73
N GLU A 384 3.52 3.13 -21.30
CA GLU A 384 3.86 1.97 -22.12
C GLU A 384 2.70 0.97 -22.11
N THR A 385 2.57 0.21 -23.19
CA THR A 385 1.66 -0.94 -23.24
C THR A 385 2.04 -1.94 -22.18
N LEU A 386 1.06 -2.38 -21.39
CA LEU A 386 1.25 -3.33 -20.30
C LEU A 386 1.84 -4.64 -20.82
N SER A 387 2.86 -5.16 -20.13
CA SER A 387 3.44 -6.45 -20.48
C SER A 387 2.42 -7.56 -20.23
N PRO A 388 2.29 -8.55 -21.15
CA PRO A 388 1.38 -9.66 -20.95
C PRO A 388 1.85 -10.52 -19.77
N VAL A 389 0.88 -11.02 -19.00
CA VAL A 389 1.13 -11.92 -17.87
C VAL A 389 0.76 -13.32 -18.33
N ALA A 390 1.71 -14.26 -18.23
CA ALA A 390 1.48 -15.64 -18.62
C ALA A 390 0.49 -16.34 -17.67
N ASP A 391 -0.30 -17.27 -18.21
CA ASP A 391 -1.20 -18.10 -17.41
C ASP A 391 -0.41 -18.97 -16.42
N GLY A 392 -0.89 -19.02 -15.17
CA GLY A 392 -0.24 -19.74 -14.07
C GLY A 392 0.76 -18.93 -13.26
N VAL A 393 1.05 -17.67 -13.63
CA VAL A 393 1.84 -16.77 -12.78
C VAL A 393 0.97 -16.22 -11.66
N LEU A 394 1.47 -16.29 -10.43
CA LEU A 394 0.83 -15.72 -9.25
C LEU A 394 0.57 -14.22 -9.45
N ASN A 395 -0.70 -13.83 -9.39
CA ASN A 395 -1.09 -12.43 -9.41
C ASN A 395 -2.28 -12.15 -8.48
N CYS A 396 -2.32 -10.93 -7.96
CA CYS A 396 -3.44 -10.40 -7.19
C CYS A 396 -3.71 -8.94 -7.58
N PHE A 397 -4.83 -8.42 -7.10
CA PHE A 397 -5.35 -7.11 -7.47
C PHE A 397 -5.50 -6.26 -6.21
N LEU A 398 -4.97 -5.04 -6.25
CA LEU A 398 -5.15 -4.03 -5.23
C LEU A 398 -6.29 -3.12 -5.65
N LEU A 399 -7.42 -3.27 -4.97
CA LEU A 399 -8.64 -2.53 -5.19
C LEU A 399 -8.68 -1.32 -4.25
N PHE A 400 -9.16 -0.19 -4.76
CA PHE A 400 -9.24 1.05 -3.99
C PHE A 400 -10.69 1.50 -3.84
N SER A 401 -11.09 1.83 -2.62
CA SER A 401 -12.42 2.38 -2.34
C SER A 401 -12.35 3.42 -1.22
N SER A 402 -13.20 4.46 -1.34
CA SER A 402 -13.41 5.45 -0.29
C SER A 402 -14.65 5.15 0.56
N ASP A 403 -15.42 4.13 0.20
CA ASP A 403 -16.61 3.68 0.92
C ASP A 403 -16.20 2.85 2.16
N PRO A 404 -16.54 3.30 3.39
CA PRO A 404 -16.25 2.53 4.60
C PRO A 404 -17.03 1.21 4.69
N ASP A 405 -18.19 1.11 4.04
CA ASP A 405 -19.08 -0.06 4.01
C ASP A 405 -18.82 -0.95 2.80
N PHE A 406 -17.71 -0.75 2.11
CA PHE A 406 -17.30 -1.50 0.93
C PHE A 406 -17.25 -3.02 1.11
N LEU A 407 -16.93 -3.50 2.32
CA LEU A 407 -16.96 -4.93 2.67
C LEU A 407 -18.32 -5.39 3.23
N GLN A 408 -19.24 -4.46 3.53
CA GLN A 408 -20.55 -4.72 4.13
C GLN A 408 -21.68 -4.81 3.09
N GLN A 409 -21.50 -4.28 1.89
CA GLN A 409 -22.43 -4.49 0.77
C GLN A 409 -22.43 -5.98 0.32
N GLU A 410 -23.58 -6.45 -0.16
CA GLU A 410 -23.97 -7.88 -0.19
C GLU A 410 -22.92 -8.84 -0.79
N GLN A 411 -22.74 -9.99 -0.12
CA GLN A 411 -21.78 -11.09 -0.41
C GLN A 411 -20.31 -10.94 0.06
N ARG A 412 -20.07 -10.40 1.27
CA ARG A 412 -18.83 -10.60 2.07
C ARG A 412 -17.52 -10.65 1.23
N GLY A 413 -17.20 -9.60 0.48
CA GLY A 413 -15.91 -9.52 -0.23
C GLY A 413 -15.83 -10.31 -1.55
N VAL A 414 -16.96 -10.58 -2.21
CA VAL A 414 -17.01 -11.10 -3.58
C VAL A 414 -17.48 -9.99 -4.52
N TRP A 415 -16.75 -9.75 -5.60
CA TRP A 415 -17.08 -8.70 -6.58
C TRP A 415 -16.99 -9.21 -8.02
N ARG A 416 -17.89 -8.76 -8.89
CA ARG A 416 -17.71 -8.91 -10.34
C ARG A 416 -16.80 -7.81 -10.85
N ARG A 417 -16.19 -8.02 -12.02
CA ARG A 417 -15.39 -7.00 -12.70
C ARG A 417 -16.22 -5.74 -13.01
N GLU A 418 -17.49 -5.89 -13.37
CA GLU A 418 -18.40 -4.79 -13.71
C GLU A 418 -18.73 -3.92 -12.49
N ASP A 419 -18.83 -4.51 -11.30
CA ASP A 419 -19.07 -3.81 -10.03
C ASP A 419 -17.90 -2.90 -9.63
N LEU A 420 -16.76 -3.00 -10.32
CA LEU A 420 -15.58 -2.16 -10.06
C LEU A 420 -15.58 -0.86 -10.88
N ALA A 421 -16.47 -0.69 -11.86
CA ALA A 421 -16.42 0.40 -12.84
C ALA A 421 -16.64 1.81 -12.23
N GLY A 422 -17.42 1.92 -11.15
CA GLY A 422 -17.70 3.18 -10.45
C GLY A 422 -16.59 3.67 -9.50
N ARG A 423 -15.43 3.01 -9.48
CA ARG A 423 -14.36 3.32 -8.52
C ARG A 423 -13.49 4.48 -8.98
N PHE A 424 -12.52 4.86 -8.16
CA PHE A 424 -11.54 5.89 -8.51
C PHE A 424 -10.17 5.55 -7.97
N VAL A 425 -9.17 5.54 -8.87
CA VAL A 425 -7.76 5.48 -8.53
C VAL A 425 -7.13 6.80 -8.93
N PRO A 426 -6.57 7.57 -7.97
CA PRO A 426 -5.91 8.82 -8.31
C PRO A 426 -4.68 8.57 -9.19
N ASN A 427 -4.54 9.31 -10.29
CA ASN A 427 -3.38 9.25 -11.20
C ASN A 427 -2.02 9.43 -10.50
N SER A 428 -2.01 10.06 -9.32
CA SER A 428 -0.79 10.27 -8.53
C SER A 428 -0.40 9.08 -7.64
N LEU A 429 -1.33 8.16 -7.38
CA LEU A 429 -1.16 7.08 -6.43
C LEU A 429 -0.08 6.12 -6.90
N PHE A 430 -0.14 5.69 -8.16
CA PHE A 430 0.82 4.73 -8.72
C PHE A 430 2.26 5.25 -8.64
N GLY A 431 2.51 6.49 -9.08
CA GLY A 431 3.83 7.12 -8.99
C GLY A 431 4.33 7.28 -7.56
N SER A 432 3.44 7.58 -6.61
CA SER A 432 3.78 7.71 -5.18
C SER A 432 4.14 6.37 -4.55
N VAL A 433 3.39 5.31 -4.89
CA VAL A 433 3.65 3.93 -4.46
C VAL A 433 4.97 3.42 -5.04
N ILE A 434 5.22 3.64 -6.33
CA ILE A 434 6.50 3.32 -6.97
C ILE A 434 7.65 4.03 -6.25
N GLY A 435 7.50 5.31 -5.92
CA GLY A 435 8.56 6.06 -5.25
C GLY A 435 8.99 5.48 -3.92
N GLN A 436 8.02 5.10 -3.08
CA GLN A 436 8.32 4.42 -1.82
C GLN A 436 8.84 2.98 -2.02
N ALA A 437 8.29 2.25 -2.99
CA ALA A 437 8.76 0.91 -3.33
C ALA A 437 10.20 0.90 -3.86
N ILE A 438 10.59 1.91 -4.63
CA ILE A 438 11.97 2.11 -5.11
C ILE A 438 12.92 2.35 -3.93
N ALA A 439 12.55 3.24 -3.00
CA ALA A 439 13.37 3.50 -1.81
C ALA A 439 13.61 2.20 -1.01
N TRP A 440 12.56 1.38 -0.86
CA TRP A 440 12.66 0.07 -0.21
C TRP A 440 13.53 -0.92 -1.01
N SER A 441 13.31 -1.04 -2.32
CA SER A 441 14.06 -1.90 -3.23
C SER A 441 15.56 -1.62 -3.15
N GLN A 442 15.94 -0.33 -3.21
CA GLN A 442 17.34 0.08 -3.09
C GLN A 442 17.93 -0.23 -1.73
N SER A 443 17.17 -0.07 -0.64
CA SER A 443 17.65 -0.39 0.72
C SER A 443 17.93 -1.89 0.92
N THR A 444 17.25 -2.75 0.17
CA THR A 444 17.33 -4.22 0.28
C THR A 444 18.22 -4.88 -0.76
N GLY A 445 18.90 -4.09 -1.60
CA GLY A 445 19.77 -4.60 -2.67
C GLY A 445 19.02 -5.13 -3.90
N GLY A 446 17.72 -4.84 -4.02
CA GLY A 446 16.92 -5.17 -5.19
C GLY A 446 17.31 -4.31 -6.40
N ALA A 447 17.46 -4.96 -7.55
CA ALA A 447 17.71 -4.28 -8.82
C ALA A 447 16.40 -3.81 -9.46
N GLN A 448 16.44 -2.64 -10.10
CA GLN A 448 15.34 -2.09 -10.90
C GLN A 448 15.59 -2.42 -12.36
N GLN A 449 14.56 -2.85 -13.10
CA GLN A 449 14.73 -3.30 -14.48
C GLN A 449 13.88 -2.52 -15.49
N LYS A 450 12.66 -2.10 -15.10
CA LYS A 450 11.74 -1.39 -16.01
C LYS A 450 10.76 -0.52 -15.20
N LEU A 451 10.69 0.77 -15.53
CA LEU A 451 9.77 1.73 -14.90
C LEU A 451 9.04 2.53 -15.99
N SER A 452 7.72 2.58 -15.91
CA SER A 452 6.85 3.37 -16.76
C SER A 452 5.73 4.00 -15.92
N LYS A 453 4.89 4.84 -16.53
CA LYS A 453 3.72 5.42 -15.86
C LYS A 453 2.65 4.39 -15.47
N THR A 454 2.66 3.22 -16.10
CA THR A 454 1.62 2.19 -15.96
C THR A 454 2.18 0.86 -15.46
N GLU A 455 3.50 0.69 -15.40
CA GLU A 455 4.17 -0.57 -15.11
C GLU A 455 5.49 -0.35 -14.38
N ALA A 456 5.76 -1.14 -13.33
CA ALA A 456 7.03 -1.13 -12.62
C ALA A 456 7.49 -2.56 -12.29
N MET A 457 8.65 -2.93 -12.82
CA MET A 457 9.37 -4.17 -12.49
C MET A 457 10.42 -3.87 -11.42
N MET A 458 10.21 -4.42 -10.24
CA MET A 458 11.03 -4.14 -9.05
C MET A 458 11.40 -5.44 -8.32
N ALA A 459 12.36 -5.31 -7.40
CA ALA A 459 12.70 -6.40 -6.49
C ALA A 459 12.81 -5.93 -5.04
N PHE A 460 12.25 -6.70 -4.11
CA PHE A 460 12.51 -6.55 -2.68
C PHE A 460 13.50 -7.64 -2.26
N GLY A 461 14.77 -7.27 -2.04
CA GLY A 461 15.86 -8.25 -1.94
C GLY A 461 15.96 -9.09 -3.22
N LYS A 462 15.85 -10.42 -3.09
CA LYS A 462 15.84 -11.37 -4.22
C LYS A 462 14.46 -11.51 -4.89
N HIS A 463 13.40 -10.92 -4.32
CA HIS A 463 12.02 -11.13 -4.77
C HIS A 463 11.63 -10.19 -5.89
N LYS A 464 11.58 -10.68 -7.13
CA LYS A 464 11.10 -9.92 -8.27
C LYS A 464 9.58 -9.93 -8.36
N PHE A 465 9.01 -8.77 -8.66
CA PHE A 465 7.59 -8.60 -8.92
C PHE A 465 7.36 -7.49 -9.94
N LEU A 466 6.20 -7.55 -10.56
CA LEU A 466 5.72 -6.57 -11.52
C LEU A 466 4.42 -5.96 -10.99
N LEU A 467 4.40 -4.64 -10.87
CA LEU A 467 3.22 -3.89 -10.49
C LEU A 467 2.71 -3.14 -11.72
N GLN A 468 1.42 -3.28 -12.02
CA GLN A 468 0.77 -2.66 -13.19
C GLN A 468 -0.46 -1.86 -12.77
N GLU A 469 -0.64 -0.68 -13.32
CA GLU A 469 -1.86 0.11 -13.19
C GLU A 469 -2.83 -0.24 -14.31
N LEU A 470 -3.99 -0.79 -13.93
CA LEU A 470 -5.08 -1.11 -14.85
C LEU A 470 -6.08 0.04 -14.81
N LYS A 471 -5.94 1.01 -15.74
CA LYS A 471 -6.78 2.22 -15.79
C LYS A 471 -8.26 1.90 -15.96
N GLU A 472 -8.61 0.96 -16.84
CA GLU A 472 -10.01 0.56 -17.09
C GLU A 472 -10.66 -0.13 -15.88
N GLU A 473 -9.93 -1.04 -15.24
CA GLU A 473 -10.39 -1.76 -14.04
C GLU A 473 -10.23 -0.94 -12.75
N LYS A 474 -9.63 0.27 -12.86
CA LYS A 474 -9.33 1.18 -11.75
C LYS A 474 -8.70 0.45 -10.55
N CYS A 475 -7.66 -0.34 -10.80
CA CYS A 475 -6.95 -1.11 -9.78
C CYS A 475 -5.46 -1.30 -10.12
N PHE A 476 -4.68 -1.81 -9.16
CA PHE A 476 -3.31 -2.25 -9.46
C PHE A 476 -3.24 -3.77 -9.52
N ARG A 477 -2.59 -4.33 -10.55
CA ARG A 477 -2.27 -5.74 -10.63
C ARG A 477 -0.85 -5.98 -10.16
N LEU A 478 -0.70 -6.79 -9.12
CA LEU A 478 0.58 -7.26 -8.61
C LEU A 478 0.84 -8.68 -9.14
N VAL A 479 1.90 -8.83 -9.91
CA VAL A 479 2.36 -10.11 -10.46
C VAL A 479 3.65 -10.50 -9.74
N ILE A 480 3.71 -11.73 -9.28
CA ILE A 480 4.75 -12.24 -8.40
C ILE A 480 5.46 -13.39 -9.11
N PHE A 481 6.78 -13.25 -9.27
CA PHE A 481 7.60 -14.25 -9.97
C PHE A 481 8.32 -15.22 -9.02
N VAL A 482 7.95 -15.22 -7.74
CA VAL A 482 8.55 -16.03 -6.68
C VAL A 482 7.49 -16.88 -5.99
N GLN A 483 7.93 -17.98 -5.36
CA GLN A 483 7.05 -18.90 -4.64
C GLN A 483 6.42 -18.31 -3.36
N ASN A 484 6.85 -17.12 -2.91
CA ASN A 484 6.29 -16.47 -1.72
C ASN A 484 5.57 -15.14 -2.06
N PRO A 485 4.26 -15.20 -2.37
CA PRO A 485 3.49 -14.01 -2.67
C PRO A 485 3.24 -13.11 -1.45
N LYS A 486 3.27 -13.66 -0.23
CA LYS A 486 2.84 -12.96 0.98
C LYS A 486 3.80 -11.87 1.41
N ASN A 487 5.10 -12.07 1.22
CA ASN A 487 6.12 -11.07 1.59
C ASN A 487 5.96 -9.81 0.76
N ILE A 488 5.90 -9.99 -0.56
CA ILE A 488 5.75 -8.89 -1.50
C ILE A 488 4.40 -8.22 -1.25
N LEU A 489 3.33 -9.01 -1.09
CA LEU A 489 2.01 -8.49 -0.81
C LEU A 489 1.98 -7.68 0.50
N ALA A 490 2.39 -8.25 1.63
CA ALA A 490 2.37 -7.57 2.92
C ALA A 490 3.23 -6.29 2.90
N ARG A 491 4.42 -6.35 2.29
CA ARG A 491 5.30 -5.18 2.16
C ARG A 491 4.68 -4.11 1.25
N LEU A 492 4.17 -4.50 0.09
CA LEU A 492 3.57 -3.56 -0.85
C LEU A 492 2.29 -2.95 -0.27
N THR A 493 1.42 -3.73 0.36
CA THR A 493 0.23 -3.23 1.06
C THR A 493 0.61 -2.26 2.17
N SER A 494 1.69 -2.52 2.92
CA SER A 494 2.20 -1.56 3.92
C SER A 494 2.69 -0.26 3.28
N ILE A 495 3.40 -0.33 2.13
CA ILE A 495 3.83 0.85 1.38
C ILE A 495 2.62 1.64 0.88
N VAL A 496 1.65 0.96 0.27
CA VAL A 496 0.41 1.56 -0.23
C VAL A 496 -0.31 2.24 0.92
N GLN A 497 -0.53 1.56 2.05
CA GLN A 497 -1.20 2.14 3.21
C GLN A 497 -0.47 3.39 3.73
N ASN A 498 0.86 3.38 3.79
CA ASN A 498 1.65 4.54 4.20
C ASN A 498 1.47 5.74 3.24
N VAL A 499 1.40 5.48 1.93
CA VAL A 499 1.08 6.53 0.93
C VAL A 499 -0.32 7.07 1.15
N LEU A 500 -1.31 6.19 1.34
CA LEU A 500 -2.71 6.56 1.56
C LEU A 500 -2.88 7.39 2.84
N ASP A 501 -2.33 6.95 3.97
CA ASP A 501 -2.43 7.67 5.25
C ASP A 501 -1.87 9.09 5.17
N LYS A 502 -0.80 9.28 4.37
CA LYS A 502 -0.15 10.58 4.20
C LYS A 502 -0.85 11.51 3.21
N THR A 503 -1.40 10.97 2.13
CA THR A 503 -1.83 11.77 0.98
C THR A 503 -3.34 11.72 0.72
N MET A 504 -3.99 10.62 1.10
CA MET A 504 -5.36 10.25 0.72
C MET A 504 -6.02 9.41 1.85
N PRO A 505 -6.17 9.96 3.06
CA PRO A 505 -6.52 9.17 4.27
C PRO A 505 -7.90 8.50 4.23
N ARG A 506 -8.74 8.84 3.24
CA ARG A 506 -10.07 8.23 3.01
C ARG A 506 -10.03 7.02 2.10
N LEU A 507 -9.03 6.94 1.23
CA LEU A 507 -8.92 5.83 0.30
C LEU A 507 -8.35 4.64 1.07
N ARG A 508 -9.03 3.50 0.97
CA ARG A 508 -8.58 2.23 1.52
C ARG A 508 -8.16 1.30 0.39
N CYS A 509 -7.18 0.45 0.68
CA CYS A 509 -6.69 -0.58 -0.23
C CYS A 509 -7.18 -1.94 0.25
N TYR A 510 -7.80 -2.70 -0.65
CA TYR A 510 -8.23 -4.08 -0.43
C TYR A 510 -7.44 -4.98 -1.38
N THR A 511 -7.03 -6.15 -0.90
CA THR A 511 -6.34 -7.13 -1.76
C THR A 511 -7.36 -8.16 -2.22
N ALA A 512 -7.45 -8.38 -3.52
CA ALA A 512 -8.35 -9.35 -4.11
C ALA A 512 -7.61 -10.39 -4.96
N LEU A 513 -8.16 -11.60 -4.98
CA LEU A 513 -7.72 -12.72 -5.82
C LEU A 513 -8.74 -12.96 -6.93
N SER A 514 -8.27 -13.26 -8.14
CA SER A 514 -9.15 -13.65 -9.24
C SER A 514 -9.56 -15.12 -9.09
N PHE A 515 -10.84 -15.40 -9.22
CA PHE A 515 -11.42 -16.75 -9.18
C PHE A 515 -12.38 -16.93 -10.36
N ALA A 516 -12.30 -18.07 -11.06
CA ALA A 516 -13.20 -18.37 -12.17
C ALA A 516 -14.28 -19.32 -11.67
N SER A 517 -15.55 -18.91 -11.75
CA SER A 517 -16.64 -19.83 -11.40
C SER A 517 -16.89 -20.84 -12.53
N GLY A 518 -17.57 -21.94 -12.21
CA GLY A 518 -17.89 -23.02 -13.17
C GLY A 518 -18.66 -22.57 -14.42
N GLY A 519 -19.30 -21.39 -14.38
CA GLY A 519 -19.98 -20.76 -15.52
C GLY A 519 -19.08 -19.96 -16.47
N GLY A 520 -17.77 -19.82 -16.19
CA GLY A 520 -16.83 -19.03 -16.99
C GLY A 520 -16.68 -17.56 -16.58
N ASP A 521 -17.54 -17.07 -15.69
CA ASP A 521 -17.45 -15.72 -15.11
C ASP A 521 -16.26 -15.62 -14.13
N ARG A 522 -15.55 -14.48 -14.19
CA ARG A 522 -14.44 -14.17 -13.29
C ARG A 522 -14.87 -13.20 -12.19
N PHE A 523 -14.61 -13.61 -10.95
CA PHE A 523 -14.89 -12.85 -9.74
C PHE A 523 -13.59 -12.45 -9.04
N PHE A 524 -13.64 -11.35 -8.31
CA PHE A 524 -12.61 -10.93 -7.38
C PHE A 524 -13.04 -11.27 -5.96
N LEU A 525 -12.18 -11.95 -5.21
CA LEU A 525 -12.42 -12.38 -3.84
C LEU A 525 -11.47 -11.65 -2.89
N ASP A 526 -11.97 -11.05 -1.83
CA ASP A 526 -11.15 -10.42 -0.80
C ASP A 526 -10.20 -11.43 -0.15
N TYR A 527 -8.91 -11.11 -0.14
CA TYR A 527 -7.86 -11.97 0.36
C TYR A 527 -8.06 -12.35 1.84
N GLN A 528 -8.47 -11.38 2.68
CA GLN A 528 -8.66 -11.63 4.10
C GLN A 528 -9.90 -12.50 4.33
N VAL A 529 -11.00 -12.22 3.64
CA VAL A 529 -12.22 -13.04 3.76
C VAL A 529 -11.96 -14.48 3.33
N VAL A 530 -11.26 -14.71 2.21
CA VAL A 530 -10.89 -16.07 1.78
C VAL A 530 -10.01 -16.75 2.82
N CYS A 531 -9.02 -16.04 3.39
CA CYS A 531 -8.15 -16.58 4.43
C CYS A 531 -8.94 -16.98 5.69
N ASP A 532 -9.93 -16.19 6.10
CA ASP A 532 -10.76 -16.45 7.27
C ASP A 532 -11.70 -17.63 7.03
N LYS A 533 -12.36 -17.69 5.87
CA LYS A 533 -13.24 -18.82 5.50
C LYS A 533 -12.51 -20.15 5.44
N VAL A 534 -11.31 -20.17 4.84
CA VAL A 534 -10.46 -21.39 4.80
C VAL A 534 -9.97 -21.77 6.20
N ARG A 535 -9.70 -20.80 7.07
CA ARG A 535 -9.29 -21.04 8.47
C ARG A 535 -10.43 -21.65 9.29
N GLU A 536 -11.64 -21.14 9.11
CA GLU A 536 -12.89 -21.60 9.71
C GLU A 536 -13.38 -22.93 9.11
N GLN A 537 -12.84 -23.36 7.97
CA GLN A 537 -13.28 -24.52 7.18
C GLN A 537 -14.73 -24.37 6.70
N GLU A 538 -15.10 -23.16 6.31
CA GLU A 538 -16.42 -22.82 5.78
C GLU A 538 -16.35 -22.51 4.28
N GLY A 539 -17.38 -22.93 3.54
CA GLY A 539 -17.57 -22.53 2.14
C GLY A 539 -17.97 -21.06 2.00
N MET A 540 -17.90 -20.56 0.77
CA MET A 540 -18.27 -19.19 0.42
C MET A 540 -19.13 -19.17 -0.84
N TRP A 541 -20.16 -18.31 -0.84
CA TRP A 541 -20.96 -18.06 -2.03
C TRP A 541 -20.20 -17.15 -2.98
N ILE A 542 -20.02 -17.58 -4.23
CA ILE A 542 -19.40 -16.80 -5.30
C ILE A 542 -20.43 -16.68 -6.42
N GLY A 543 -21.06 -15.50 -6.51
CA GLY A 543 -22.18 -15.31 -7.44
C GLY A 543 -23.37 -16.18 -7.05
N SER A 544 -23.69 -17.16 -7.90
CA SER A 544 -24.78 -18.12 -7.67
C SER A 544 -24.29 -19.47 -7.13
N ASP A 545 -22.98 -19.71 -7.14
CA ASP A 545 -22.39 -21.00 -6.80
C ASP A 545 -21.88 -21.00 -5.34
N HIS A 546 -22.10 -22.08 -4.60
CA HIS A 546 -21.49 -22.29 -3.29
C HIS A 546 -20.20 -23.09 -3.44
N VAL A 547 -19.07 -22.44 -3.18
CA VAL A 547 -17.74 -23.05 -3.31
C VAL A 547 -17.25 -23.50 -1.93
N GLU A 548 -16.97 -24.80 -1.80
CA GLU A 548 -16.47 -25.38 -0.56
C GLU A 548 -15.02 -24.95 -0.29
N TRP A 549 -14.63 -24.91 1.00
CA TRP A 549 -13.27 -24.51 1.40
C TRP A 549 -12.17 -25.41 0.80
N THR A 550 -12.48 -26.67 0.48
CA THR A 550 -11.55 -27.63 -0.14
C THR A 550 -11.19 -27.23 -1.57
N GLU A 551 -12.16 -26.71 -2.31
CA GLU A 551 -11.99 -26.22 -3.67
C GLU A 551 -11.22 -24.89 -3.68
N LEU A 552 -11.59 -23.96 -2.79
CA LEU A 552 -10.81 -22.72 -2.56
C LEU A 552 -9.34 -23.03 -2.24
N ARG A 553 -9.09 -24.05 -1.41
CA ARG A 553 -7.73 -24.48 -1.08
C ARG A 553 -6.98 -25.11 -2.24
N LYS A 554 -7.68 -25.79 -3.14
CA LYS A 554 -7.09 -26.42 -4.32
C LYS A 554 -6.66 -25.37 -5.34
N GLU A 555 -7.49 -24.35 -5.59
CA GLU A 555 -7.21 -23.33 -6.60
C GLU A 555 -6.34 -22.18 -6.07
N LEU A 556 -6.55 -21.74 -4.83
CA LEU A 556 -5.84 -20.60 -4.22
C LEU A 556 -4.78 -21.03 -3.20
N GLY A 557 -4.37 -22.30 -3.23
CA GLY A 557 -3.48 -22.91 -2.22
C GLY A 557 -2.17 -22.16 -2.01
N GLU A 558 -1.60 -21.57 -3.05
CA GLU A 558 -0.35 -20.79 -3.00
C GLU A 558 -0.50 -19.45 -2.24
N TRP A 559 -1.71 -18.88 -2.22
CA TRP A 559 -2.04 -17.65 -1.48
C TRP A 559 -2.43 -17.93 -0.02
N LEU A 560 -2.90 -19.15 0.28
CA LEU A 560 -3.48 -19.51 1.57
C LEU A 560 -2.43 -19.95 2.60
N PRO A 561 -2.67 -19.75 3.91
CA PRO A 561 -1.83 -20.34 4.95
C PRO A 561 -1.94 -21.87 4.93
N SER A 562 -0.81 -22.58 4.82
CA SER A 562 -0.81 -24.03 4.93
C SER A 562 -0.97 -24.41 6.41
N ASN A 563 -2.13 -24.96 6.78
CA ASN A 563 -2.39 -25.46 8.15
C ASN A 563 -2.31 -26.99 8.24
N ALA A 564 -1.81 -27.66 7.18
CA ALA A 564 -1.59 -29.10 7.20
C ALA A 564 -0.19 -29.43 7.71
N LEU A 565 -0.04 -30.63 8.31
CA LEU A 565 1.26 -31.25 8.51
C LEU A 565 1.91 -31.46 7.14
N LEU A 566 3.17 -31.09 7.03
CA LEU A 566 3.95 -31.19 5.80
C LEU A 566 4.71 -32.52 5.80
N SER A 567 5.11 -32.96 4.60
CA SER A 567 5.97 -34.14 4.45
C SER A 567 7.40 -33.91 4.95
N SER A 568 7.81 -32.64 5.08
CA SER A 568 9.15 -32.21 5.50
C SER A 568 9.13 -30.80 6.06
N TYR A 569 10.03 -30.52 7.01
CA TYR A 569 10.21 -29.21 7.63
C TYR A 569 11.68 -28.76 7.52
N ASP A 570 11.87 -27.46 7.30
CA ASP A 570 13.18 -26.83 7.35
C ASP A 570 13.60 -26.56 8.78
N VAL A 571 12.68 -25.99 9.58
CA VAL A 571 12.94 -25.54 10.95
C VAL A 571 11.85 -26.04 11.90
N PHE A 572 12.24 -26.52 13.07
CA PHE A 572 11.32 -26.89 14.17
C PHE A 572 11.68 -26.12 15.43
N PHE A 573 10.72 -25.40 16.01
CA PHE A 573 10.90 -24.75 17.32
C PHE A 573 10.43 -25.65 18.46
N SER A 574 11.32 -25.94 19.39
CA SER A 574 11.01 -26.64 20.65
C SER A 574 11.06 -25.64 21.80
N TYR A 575 9.93 -25.40 22.48
CA TYR A 575 9.83 -24.36 23.49
C TYR A 575 8.81 -24.70 24.58
N ARG A 576 8.93 -24.07 25.74
CA ARG A 576 7.94 -24.19 26.82
C ARG A 576 6.81 -23.20 26.59
N GLN A 577 5.57 -23.68 26.55
CA GLN A 577 4.40 -22.79 26.54
C GLN A 577 4.33 -21.99 27.85
N GLY A 578 4.44 -20.67 27.71
CA GLY A 578 4.44 -19.68 28.78
C GLY A 578 4.52 -18.26 28.20
N ASP A 579 4.39 -17.23 29.03
CA ASP A 579 4.23 -15.84 28.56
C ASP A 579 5.41 -15.37 27.69
N PHE A 580 6.65 -15.68 28.07
CA PHE A 580 7.84 -15.17 27.39
C PHE A 580 8.31 -16.06 26.22
N ASP A 581 8.54 -17.36 26.44
CA ASP A 581 9.05 -18.26 25.39
C ASP A 581 8.09 -18.38 24.20
N SER A 582 6.77 -18.36 24.44
CA SER A 582 5.77 -18.37 23.36
C SER A 582 5.80 -17.07 22.55
N GLU A 583 5.98 -15.93 23.21
CA GLU A 583 6.11 -14.64 22.52
C GLU A 583 7.37 -14.60 21.63
N VAL A 584 8.50 -15.12 22.11
CA VAL A 584 9.74 -15.24 21.33
C VAL A 584 9.50 -16.09 20.08
N VAL A 585 8.95 -17.30 20.24
CA VAL A 585 8.72 -18.21 19.11
C VAL A 585 7.70 -17.64 18.14
N GLN A 586 6.60 -17.05 18.62
CA GLN A 586 5.59 -16.42 17.78
C GLN A 586 6.20 -15.32 16.92
N LYS A 587 6.93 -14.37 17.52
CA LYS A 587 7.54 -13.25 16.77
C LYS A 587 8.64 -13.72 15.82
N VAL A 588 9.47 -14.67 16.22
CA VAL A 588 10.51 -15.24 15.34
C VAL A 588 9.87 -16.05 14.20
N TYR A 589 8.81 -16.81 14.46
CA TYR A 589 8.03 -17.51 13.45
C TYR A 589 7.43 -16.54 12.45
N ASP A 590 6.87 -15.41 12.91
CA ASP A 590 6.34 -14.38 12.03
C ASP A 590 7.46 -13.85 11.13
N ILE A 591 8.61 -13.43 11.69
CA ILE A 591 9.77 -12.94 10.92
C ILE A 591 10.24 -13.98 9.89
N LEU A 592 10.47 -15.23 10.31
CA LEU A 592 10.99 -16.29 9.44
C LEU A 592 9.96 -16.75 8.40
N SER A 593 8.68 -16.69 8.70
CA SER A 593 7.61 -16.94 7.73
C SER A 593 7.63 -15.92 6.59
N TYR A 594 8.21 -14.75 6.85
CA TYR A 594 8.48 -13.72 5.85
C TYR A 594 9.90 -13.77 5.26
N ASP A 595 10.74 -14.75 5.61
CA ASP A 595 12.10 -14.86 5.07
C ASP A 595 12.21 -15.96 4.00
N VAL A 596 13.29 -15.94 3.22
CA VAL A 596 13.55 -16.92 2.17
C VAL A 596 14.98 -17.41 2.16
N VAL A 597 15.14 -18.63 1.64
CA VAL A 597 16.43 -19.30 1.56
C VAL A 597 16.74 -19.76 0.14
N GLY A 598 18.03 -19.82 -0.21
CA GLY A 598 18.51 -20.28 -1.51
C GLY A 598 18.52 -19.22 -2.63
N GLU A 599 18.93 -19.63 -3.84
CA GLU A 599 19.03 -18.74 -5.01
C GLU A 599 17.66 -18.42 -5.64
N GLU A 600 16.74 -19.38 -5.62
CA GLU A 600 15.37 -19.24 -6.17
C GLU A 600 14.39 -18.56 -5.20
N GLY A 601 14.80 -18.29 -3.95
CA GLY A 601 13.99 -17.58 -2.97
C GLY A 601 12.75 -18.36 -2.50
N ARG A 602 12.96 -19.59 -2.02
CA ARG A 602 11.88 -20.45 -1.49
C ARG A 602 11.54 -20.11 -0.05
N ARG A 603 10.30 -20.38 0.36
CA ARG A 603 9.82 -20.25 1.73
C ARG A 603 10.46 -21.31 2.64
N LEU A 604 10.74 -20.93 3.90
CA LEU A 604 11.05 -21.87 4.97
C LEU A 604 9.77 -22.57 5.44
N GLU A 605 9.77 -23.90 5.44
CA GLU A 605 8.70 -24.69 6.02
C GLU A 605 8.97 -24.92 7.51
N ILE A 606 8.28 -24.14 8.35
CA ILE A 606 8.50 -24.10 9.79
C ILE A 606 7.40 -24.85 10.52
N PHE A 607 7.79 -25.73 11.44
CA PHE A 607 6.87 -26.32 12.41
C PHE A 607 6.70 -25.39 13.61
N TYR A 608 5.48 -24.88 13.76
CA TYR A 608 5.03 -24.12 14.93
C TYR A 608 3.70 -24.73 15.41
N ASP A 609 3.70 -25.20 16.66
CA ASP A 609 2.64 -26.02 17.26
C ASP A 609 1.27 -25.32 17.25
N GLN A 610 1.20 -24.03 17.59
CA GLN A 610 -0.06 -23.27 17.61
C GLN A 610 -0.71 -23.12 16.22
N VAL A 611 0.08 -23.23 15.14
CA VAL A 611 -0.41 -23.08 13.76
C VAL A 611 -0.67 -24.43 13.10
N ARG A 612 0.10 -25.47 13.45
CA ARG A 612 0.09 -26.76 12.74
C ARG A 612 -0.70 -27.87 13.46
N LEU A 613 -0.94 -27.75 14.77
CA LEU A 613 -1.67 -28.76 15.55
C LEU A 613 -3.16 -28.42 15.65
N LYS A 614 -4.02 -29.45 15.51
CA LYS A 614 -5.48 -29.33 15.64
C LYS A 614 -5.95 -29.85 17.00
N ALA A 615 -6.97 -29.20 17.58
CA ALA A 615 -7.64 -29.70 18.78
C ALA A 615 -8.23 -31.12 18.54
N GLY A 616 -7.97 -32.06 19.46
CA GLY A 616 -8.52 -33.41 19.42
C GLY A 616 -7.61 -34.52 18.85
N ARG A 617 -6.34 -34.22 18.54
CA ARG A 617 -5.32 -35.23 18.16
C ARG A 617 -4.36 -35.55 19.31
N ARG A 618 -3.68 -36.71 19.22
CA ARG A 618 -2.59 -37.08 20.13
C ARG A 618 -1.37 -36.20 19.86
N PHE A 619 -1.27 -35.11 20.61
CA PHE A 619 -0.26 -34.05 20.46
C PHE A 619 1.18 -34.58 20.47
N ASP A 620 1.44 -35.60 21.28
CA ASP A 620 2.72 -36.31 21.43
C ASP A 620 3.25 -36.88 20.12
N LEU A 621 2.41 -37.54 19.33
CA LEU A 621 2.86 -38.18 18.09
C LEU A 621 3.03 -37.22 16.93
N ASP A 622 2.25 -36.14 16.88
CA ASP A 622 2.29 -35.20 15.76
C ASP A 622 3.58 -34.37 15.78
N PHE A 623 4.06 -33.93 16.96
CA PHE A 623 5.35 -33.22 17.05
C PHE A 623 6.54 -34.15 16.78
N MET A 624 6.51 -35.40 17.28
CA MET A 624 7.60 -36.35 17.06
C MET A 624 7.76 -36.68 15.57
N LYS A 625 6.65 -36.85 14.84
CA LYS A 625 6.67 -37.04 13.38
C LYS A 625 7.21 -35.82 12.64
N ALA A 626 6.79 -34.61 13.04
CA ALA A 626 7.28 -33.38 12.43
C ALA A 626 8.80 -33.21 12.67
N MET A 627 9.26 -33.50 13.88
CA MET A 627 10.68 -33.42 14.24
C MET A 627 11.54 -34.44 13.46
N ALA A 628 11.04 -35.66 13.25
CA ALA A 628 11.72 -36.68 12.45
C ALA A 628 11.93 -36.28 10.97
N CYS A 629 11.10 -35.37 10.45
CA CYS A 629 11.19 -34.84 9.09
C CYS A 629 11.78 -33.42 9.03
N THR A 630 12.44 -32.95 10.10
CA THR A 630 13.02 -31.61 10.21
C THR A 630 14.51 -31.58 9.87
N SER A 631 14.97 -30.53 9.17
CA SER A 631 16.40 -30.32 8.89
C SER A 631 17.17 -29.59 10.01
N LEU A 632 16.59 -28.55 10.60
CA LEU A 632 17.16 -27.75 11.69
C LEU A 632 16.22 -27.70 12.90
N ALA A 633 16.67 -28.17 14.06
CA ALA A 633 15.93 -28.00 15.31
C ALA A 633 16.42 -26.75 16.07
N VAL A 634 15.49 -25.96 16.61
CA VAL A 634 15.76 -24.73 17.35
C VAL A 634 15.12 -24.85 18.75
N PRO A 635 15.81 -25.49 19.71
CA PRO A 635 15.35 -25.61 21.08
C PRO A 635 15.61 -24.32 21.89
N LEU A 636 14.57 -23.79 22.52
CA LEU A 636 14.67 -22.65 23.43
C LEU A 636 15.00 -23.14 24.84
N VAL A 637 16.23 -22.89 25.29
CA VAL A 637 16.72 -23.24 26.62
C VAL A 637 16.65 -21.99 27.50
N SER A 638 15.49 -21.74 28.12
CA SER A 638 15.27 -20.59 28.99
C SER A 638 15.27 -20.96 30.48
N SER A 639 15.52 -19.98 31.36
CA SER A 639 15.34 -20.17 32.81
C SER A 639 13.91 -20.60 33.17
N HIS A 640 12.92 -20.18 32.38
CA HIS A 640 11.52 -20.57 32.54
C HIS A 640 11.27 -22.02 32.10
N ALA A 641 11.84 -22.45 30.98
CA ALA A 641 11.73 -23.82 30.48
C ALA A 641 12.26 -24.84 31.50
N LEU A 642 13.36 -24.51 32.18
CA LEU A 642 13.97 -25.35 33.22
C LEU A 642 13.23 -25.35 34.56
N ALA A 643 12.38 -24.35 34.84
CA ALA A 643 11.74 -24.18 36.16
C ALA A 643 10.97 -25.43 36.62
N ARG A 644 10.22 -26.06 35.71
CA ARG A 644 9.50 -27.32 35.97
C ARG A 644 10.41 -28.55 36.02
N MET A 645 11.54 -28.50 35.30
CA MET A 645 12.50 -29.60 35.23
C MET A 645 13.29 -29.76 36.54
N PHE A 646 13.48 -28.68 37.31
CA PHE A 646 14.13 -28.74 38.63
C PHE A 646 13.39 -29.62 39.64
N SER A 647 12.07 -29.78 39.49
CA SER A 647 11.22 -30.57 40.38
C SER A 647 10.93 -31.99 39.90
N LEU A 648 11.49 -32.42 38.78
CA LEU A 648 11.25 -33.77 38.25
C LEU A 648 11.84 -34.84 39.17
N ASN A 649 11.09 -35.94 39.31
CA ASN A 649 11.45 -37.15 40.05
C ASN A 649 11.05 -38.40 39.26
N GLU A 650 11.43 -39.60 39.71
CA GLU A 650 11.19 -40.86 38.98
C GLU A 650 9.70 -41.16 38.72
N GLY A 651 8.78 -40.62 39.51
CA GLY A 651 7.34 -40.81 39.38
C GLY A 651 6.61 -39.70 38.61
N SER A 652 7.34 -38.70 38.13
CA SER A 652 6.75 -37.54 37.46
C SER A 652 6.09 -37.93 36.13
N ALA A 653 5.04 -37.19 35.77
CA ALA A 653 4.46 -37.29 34.43
C ALA A 653 5.50 -36.88 33.37
N GLU A 654 5.28 -37.32 32.13
CA GLU A 654 6.17 -36.98 31.02
C GLU A 654 6.21 -35.47 30.77
N ASP A 655 7.42 -34.94 30.59
CA ASP A 655 7.65 -33.56 30.19
C ASP A 655 7.84 -33.54 28.66
N HIS A 656 6.90 -32.94 27.94
CA HIS A 656 6.90 -32.94 26.47
C HIS A 656 8.11 -32.17 25.88
N VAL A 657 8.55 -31.09 26.53
CA VAL A 657 9.73 -30.35 26.08
C VAL A 657 10.99 -31.19 26.30
N LEU A 658 11.08 -31.91 27.43
CA LEU A 658 12.18 -32.86 27.65
C LEU A 658 12.14 -34.02 26.65
N MET A 659 10.95 -34.46 26.23
CA MET A 659 10.76 -35.48 25.21
C MET A 659 11.27 -35.02 23.84
N GLU A 660 10.89 -33.81 23.43
CA GLU A 660 11.42 -33.14 22.23
C GLU A 660 12.95 -33.05 22.27
N TRP A 661 13.52 -32.59 23.37
CA TRP A 661 14.97 -32.46 23.55
C TRP A 661 15.70 -33.80 23.51
N CYS A 662 15.11 -34.83 24.12
CA CYS A 662 15.65 -36.19 24.05
C CYS A 662 15.65 -36.71 22.61
N LEU A 663 14.55 -36.51 21.88
CA LEU A 663 14.41 -36.92 20.48
C LEU A 663 15.38 -36.15 19.56
N ILE A 664 15.56 -34.83 19.75
CA ILE A 664 16.55 -34.02 19.01
C ILE A 664 17.93 -34.67 19.09
N LEU A 665 18.41 -35.02 20.29
CA LEU A 665 19.72 -35.62 20.48
C LEU A 665 19.84 -37.00 19.82
N GLU A 666 18.79 -37.83 19.87
CA GLU A 666 18.77 -39.14 19.19
C GLU A 666 18.78 -38.99 17.66
N LEU A 667 18.02 -38.03 17.12
CA LEU A 667 17.99 -37.76 15.69
C LEU A 667 19.30 -37.14 15.18
N GLN A 668 20.00 -36.35 16.01
CA GLN A 668 21.35 -35.88 15.69
C GLN A 668 22.33 -37.06 15.63
N LEU A 669 22.28 -37.98 16.59
CA LEU A 669 23.16 -39.16 16.61
C LEU A 669 22.90 -40.12 15.45
N SER A 670 21.65 -40.30 15.03
CA SER A 670 21.29 -41.14 13.89
C SER A 670 21.57 -40.48 12.53
N GLY A 671 21.95 -39.20 12.52
CA GLY A 671 22.19 -38.42 11.30
C GLY A 671 20.91 -38.00 10.56
N GLN A 672 19.72 -38.23 11.13
CA GLN A 672 18.46 -37.77 10.55
C GLN A 672 18.25 -36.26 10.70
N LEU A 673 18.61 -35.70 11.86
CA LEU A 673 18.57 -34.27 12.08
C LEU A 673 19.93 -33.67 11.68
N ARG A 674 19.92 -32.79 10.68
CA ARG A 674 21.16 -32.26 10.09
C ARG A 674 21.86 -31.26 11.00
N SER A 675 21.10 -30.45 11.75
CA SER A 675 21.65 -29.43 12.63
C SER A 675 20.71 -29.11 13.80
N CYS A 676 21.29 -28.61 14.88
CA CYS A 676 20.58 -28.13 16.06
C CYS A 676 21.20 -26.79 16.50
N LEU A 677 20.36 -25.77 16.64
CA LEU A 677 20.76 -24.43 17.07
C LEU A 677 19.98 -24.04 18.33
N PRO A 678 20.51 -24.32 19.53
CA PRO A 678 19.87 -23.89 20.77
C PRO A 678 19.85 -22.37 20.90
N VAL A 679 18.73 -21.82 21.34
CA VAL A 679 18.59 -20.40 21.74
C VAL A 679 18.56 -20.36 23.26
N ILE A 680 19.62 -19.85 23.89
CA ILE A 680 19.78 -19.86 25.35
C ILE A 680 19.35 -18.51 25.91
N ILE A 681 18.41 -18.54 26.85
CA ILE A 681 17.77 -17.34 27.40
C ILE A 681 17.90 -17.31 28.92
N GLY A 682 18.58 -16.29 29.44
CA GLY A 682 18.75 -16.10 30.88
C GLY A 682 17.52 -15.48 31.57
N PRO A 683 17.64 -15.15 32.87
CA PRO A 683 16.53 -14.60 33.63
C PRO A 683 16.14 -13.21 33.10
N VAL A 684 14.85 -13.02 32.85
CA VAL A 684 14.28 -11.76 32.37
C VAL A 684 14.00 -10.84 33.57
N SER A 685 14.51 -9.61 33.53
CA SER A 685 14.31 -8.60 34.58
C SER A 685 13.43 -7.46 34.10
N SER A 686 12.46 -7.05 34.93
CA SER A 686 11.67 -5.83 34.74
C SER A 686 12.29 -4.60 35.42
N ASP A 687 13.46 -4.75 36.05
CA ASP A 687 14.14 -3.67 36.76
C ASP A 687 14.86 -2.74 35.76
N LEU A 688 14.58 -1.44 35.85
CA LEU A 688 15.09 -0.43 34.93
C LEU A 688 16.61 -0.24 35.03
N ASP A 689 17.20 -0.64 36.16
CA ASP A 689 18.62 -0.49 36.46
C ASP A 689 19.47 -1.73 36.10
N ARG A 690 18.84 -2.81 35.60
CA ARG A 690 19.54 -4.06 35.18
C ARG A 690 19.39 -4.32 33.70
N ASP A 691 20.23 -5.19 33.17
CA ASP A 691 20.05 -5.70 31.82
C ASP A 691 18.74 -6.49 31.72
N PRO A 692 17.95 -6.32 30.64
CA PRO A 692 16.65 -6.96 30.52
C PRO A 692 16.71 -8.49 30.48
N ILE A 693 17.79 -9.06 29.93
CA ILE A 693 18.05 -10.50 29.91
C ILE A 693 19.41 -10.75 30.55
N GLY A 694 19.43 -11.42 31.70
CA GLY A 694 20.65 -11.76 32.40
C GLY A 694 21.44 -12.89 31.73
N ASN A 695 22.67 -13.12 32.18
CA ASN A 695 23.46 -14.27 31.75
C ASN A 695 22.89 -15.57 32.33
N PHE A 696 22.47 -16.49 31.46
CA PHE A 696 21.90 -17.78 31.86
C PHE A 696 22.83 -18.64 32.73
N PHE A 697 24.15 -18.58 32.50
CA PHE A 697 25.12 -19.41 33.21
C PHE A 697 25.60 -18.80 34.53
N ALA A 698 25.13 -17.60 34.91
CA ALA A 698 25.60 -16.91 36.12
C ALA A 698 25.33 -17.70 37.42
N ASP A 699 24.18 -18.38 37.51
CA ASP A 699 23.74 -19.13 38.70
C ASP A 699 23.87 -20.66 38.54
N ASP A 700 24.64 -21.13 37.56
CA ASP A 700 24.82 -22.54 37.19
C ASP A 700 23.52 -23.38 37.25
N PRO A 701 22.51 -23.05 36.41
CA PRO A 701 21.23 -23.75 36.41
C PRO A 701 21.37 -25.24 36.06
N LEU A 702 22.43 -25.63 35.35
CA LEU A 702 22.67 -27.02 34.96
C LEU A 702 22.99 -27.91 36.18
N ALA A 703 23.71 -27.39 37.17
CA ALA A 703 23.97 -28.13 38.41
C ALA A 703 22.71 -28.42 39.23
N ARG A 704 21.68 -27.54 39.13
CA ARG A 704 20.40 -27.67 39.83
C ARG A 704 19.47 -28.71 39.20
N LEU A 705 19.71 -29.13 37.96
CA LEU A 705 18.90 -30.16 37.30
C LEU A 705 19.12 -31.52 37.96
N PRO A 706 18.06 -32.33 38.11
CA PRO A 706 18.15 -33.63 38.74
C PRO A 706 18.93 -34.61 37.86
N ASP A 707 19.79 -35.41 38.49
CA ASP A 707 20.58 -36.45 37.83
C ASP A 707 19.82 -37.78 37.85
N ILE A 708 18.60 -37.76 37.32
CA ILE A 708 17.67 -38.89 37.26
C ILE A 708 17.32 -39.19 35.81
N VAL A 709 17.10 -40.47 35.50
CA VAL A 709 16.62 -40.89 34.17
C VAL A 709 15.10 -40.69 34.07
N PRO A 710 14.59 -39.88 33.14
CA PRO A 710 13.15 -39.70 32.94
C PRO A 710 12.57 -40.92 32.19
N ARG A 711 12.33 -42.04 32.90
CA ARG A 711 11.98 -43.35 32.29
C ARG A 711 10.78 -43.29 31.35
N ARG A 712 9.69 -42.59 31.70
CA ARG A 712 8.51 -42.46 30.83
C ARG A 712 8.82 -41.75 29.51
N THR A 713 9.58 -40.65 29.59
CA THR A 713 10.04 -39.91 28.41
C THR A 713 10.93 -40.78 27.52
N VAL A 714 11.86 -41.51 28.12
CA VAL A 714 12.75 -42.44 27.41
C VAL A 714 11.96 -43.57 26.72
N GLU A 715 10.99 -44.16 27.42
CA GLU A 715 10.14 -45.24 26.89
C GLU A 715 9.32 -44.80 25.68
N GLU A 716 8.68 -43.62 25.74
CA GLU A 716 7.90 -43.10 24.60
C GLU A 716 8.78 -42.69 23.41
N VAL A 717 9.95 -42.08 23.64
CA VAL A 717 10.92 -41.80 22.55
C VAL A 717 11.39 -43.10 21.92
N LYS A 718 11.76 -44.11 22.72
CA LYS A 718 12.21 -45.42 22.24
C LYS A 718 11.13 -46.12 21.42
N LYS A 719 9.88 -46.07 21.87
CA LYS A 719 8.71 -46.62 21.17
C LYS A 719 8.44 -45.89 19.86
N PHE A 720 8.53 -44.56 19.85
CA PHE A 720 8.41 -43.76 18.63
C PHE A 720 9.51 -44.12 17.62
N MET A 721 10.77 -44.15 18.04
CA MET A 721 11.90 -44.50 17.16
C MET A 721 11.73 -45.91 16.57
N SER A 722 11.40 -46.89 17.42
CA SER A 722 11.17 -48.28 16.98
C SER A 722 10.03 -48.37 15.96
N ASN A 723 8.93 -47.65 16.18
CA ASN A 723 7.78 -47.64 15.27
C ASN A 723 8.05 -46.93 13.93
N ASN A 724 9.10 -46.12 13.84
CA ASN A 724 9.48 -45.38 12.62
C ASN A 724 10.79 -45.91 12.00
N ASN A 725 11.19 -47.15 12.33
CA ASN A 725 12.41 -47.80 11.82
C ASN A 725 13.71 -47.06 12.16
N LEU A 726 13.76 -46.39 13.31
CA LEU A 726 14.95 -45.73 13.84
C LEU A 726 15.54 -46.56 14.98
N VAL A 727 16.87 -46.64 15.00
CA VAL A 727 17.60 -47.38 16.04
C VAL A 727 17.93 -46.43 17.19
N PRO A 728 17.38 -46.65 18.40
CA PRO A 728 17.74 -45.86 19.58
C PRO A 728 19.20 -46.06 19.96
N SER A 729 19.85 -45.02 20.47
CA SER A 729 21.22 -45.09 20.96
C SER A 729 21.30 -45.93 22.24
N ALA A 730 22.45 -46.57 22.46
CA ALA A 730 22.71 -47.31 23.71
C ALA A 730 22.66 -46.40 24.96
N GLN A 731 22.88 -45.09 24.78
CA GLN A 731 22.89 -44.10 25.85
C GLN A 731 21.50 -43.59 26.22
N LEU A 732 20.48 -43.85 25.40
CA LEU A 732 19.13 -43.33 25.61
C LEU A 732 18.57 -43.71 27.00
N GLU A 733 18.84 -44.93 27.46
CA GLU A 733 18.36 -45.44 28.76
C GLU A 733 19.16 -44.92 29.97
N GLU A 734 20.34 -44.33 29.73
CA GLU A 734 21.23 -43.81 30.76
C GLU A 734 21.17 -42.27 30.87
N ARG A 735 20.48 -41.60 29.92
CA ARG A 735 20.38 -40.15 29.88
C ARG A 735 19.54 -39.60 31.03
N THR A 736 20.18 -38.80 31.88
CA THR A 736 19.51 -38.07 32.93
C THR A 736 18.94 -36.74 32.44
N VAL A 737 17.98 -36.16 33.17
CA VAL A 737 17.46 -34.81 32.86
C VAL A 737 18.62 -33.82 32.73
N ARG A 738 19.58 -33.88 33.65
CA ARG A 738 20.81 -33.07 33.61
C ARG A 738 21.65 -33.34 32.36
N SER A 739 21.90 -34.62 32.02
CA SER A 739 22.74 -34.94 30.87
C SER A 739 22.12 -34.48 29.55
N ILE A 740 20.80 -34.59 29.39
CA ILE A 740 20.06 -34.14 28.19
C ILE A 740 20.29 -32.64 27.96
N VAL A 741 20.00 -31.81 28.97
CA VAL A 741 20.15 -30.35 28.82
C VAL A 741 21.61 -29.97 28.61
N LYS A 742 22.52 -30.62 29.35
CA LYS A 742 23.97 -30.38 29.20
C LYS A 742 24.45 -30.68 27.79
N GLU A 743 24.03 -31.81 27.20
CA GLU A 743 24.44 -32.19 25.84
C GLU A 743 23.87 -31.22 24.79
N LEU A 744 22.62 -30.79 24.97
CA LEU A 744 21.99 -29.78 24.11
C LEU A 744 22.79 -28.48 24.08
N THR A 745 23.24 -27.99 25.23
CA THR A 745 24.00 -26.74 25.36
C THR A 745 25.42 -26.80 24.79
N LYS A 746 25.92 -27.98 24.37
CA LYS A 746 27.21 -28.11 23.69
C LYS A 746 27.15 -27.76 22.20
N ASN A 747 25.96 -27.75 21.60
CA ASN A 747 25.78 -27.31 20.20
C ASN A 747 26.13 -25.81 20.08
N LEU A 748 26.46 -25.37 18.86
CA LEU A 748 26.60 -23.93 18.58
C LEU A 748 25.27 -23.24 18.93
N ALA A 749 25.29 -22.27 19.83
CA ALA A 749 24.09 -21.69 20.42
C ALA A 749 24.03 -20.16 20.24
N VAL A 750 22.80 -19.64 20.20
CA VAL A 750 22.54 -18.19 20.27
C VAL A 750 22.41 -17.79 21.74
N LEU A 751 23.36 -17.00 22.23
CA LEU A 751 23.37 -16.49 23.61
C LEU A 751 22.70 -15.11 23.64
N THR A 752 21.47 -15.05 24.14
CA THR A 752 20.65 -13.82 24.01
C THR A 752 21.21 -12.60 24.74
N TRP A 753 21.97 -12.79 25.81
CA TRP A 753 22.60 -11.69 26.56
C TRP A 753 23.90 -11.16 25.92
N THR A 754 24.51 -11.85 24.96
CA THR A 754 25.71 -11.35 24.24
C THR A 754 25.34 -10.56 22.97
N LEU A 755 24.07 -10.57 22.60
CA LEU A 755 23.54 -9.89 21.42
C LEU A 755 23.49 -8.36 21.57
N ALA A 756 23.47 -7.87 22.81
CA ALA A 756 23.44 -6.44 23.14
C ALA A 756 24.76 -5.69 22.81
N ASP A 757 25.91 -6.36 22.81
CA ASP A 757 27.23 -5.73 22.66
C ASP A 757 27.65 -5.48 21.20
N SER A 758 26.83 -5.90 20.22
CA SER A 758 27.22 -5.94 18.80
C SER A 758 26.94 -4.65 17.99
N HIS A 759 26.25 -3.65 18.57
CA HIS A 759 25.96 -2.37 17.92
C HIS A 759 26.26 -1.18 18.84
N GLY A 760 27.29 -0.40 18.50
CA GLY A 760 27.65 0.84 19.19
C GLY A 760 26.65 1.99 18.97
N GLN A 761 25.43 1.85 19.49
CA GLN A 761 24.42 2.92 19.48
C GLN A 761 24.15 3.49 20.88
N SER A 762 24.01 4.82 20.90
CA SER A 762 23.68 5.68 22.04
C SER A 762 22.46 5.22 22.83
N VAL A 763 22.55 5.35 24.16
CA VAL A 763 21.53 5.07 25.18
C VAL A 763 20.18 5.73 24.84
N LEU A 764 19.14 4.93 24.64
CA LEU A 764 17.74 5.37 24.50
C LEU A 764 17.05 5.52 25.88
N PRO A 765 16.07 6.44 26.06
CA PRO A 765 15.43 6.67 27.35
C PRO A 765 14.44 5.56 27.73
N ARG A 766 14.52 5.10 28.99
CA ARG A 766 13.80 3.95 29.55
C ARG A 766 12.54 4.39 30.32
N SER A 767 11.36 4.25 29.71
CA SER A 767 10.07 4.30 30.42
C SER A 767 9.00 3.50 29.65
N ASP A 768 9.11 2.18 29.82
CA ASP A 768 8.15 1.07 29.66
C ASP A 768 6.99 1.11 28.63
N THR A 769 7.03 0.15 27.68
CA THR A 769 5.94 -0.82 27.40
C THR A 769 6.55 -2.14 26.88
N HIS A 770 7.06 -2.97 27.80
CA HIS A 770 7.61 -4.34 27.69
C HIS A 770 8.76 -4.68 26.70
N ALA A 771 9.92 -4.06 26.68
CA ALA A 771 10.27 -2.67 26.90
C ALA A 771 11.47 -2.43 25.96
N ARG A 772 11.27 -2.29 24.65
CA ARG A 772 10.03 -2.27 23.83
C ARG A 772 10.36 -2.93 22.46
N GLU A 773 10.03 -4.20 22.20
CA GLU A 773 10.63 -5.06 21.12
C GLU A 773 12.10 -5.50 21.36
N LEU A 774 12.67 -5.12 22.51
CA LEU A 774 13.90 -5.63 23.16
C LEU A 774 15.10 -5.95 22.24
N PHE A 775 15.60 -4.90 21.57
CA PHE A 775 16.93 -4.77 20.93
C PHE A 775 17.15 -5.51 19.60
N GLY A 776 16.09 -5.75 18.82
CA GLY A 776 16.20 -6.51 17.58
C GLY A 776 16.53 -7.98 17.84
N LEU A 777 16.32 -8.47 19.07
CA LEU A 777 16.57 -9.84 19.50
C LEU A 777 15.89 -10.84 18.56
N PHE A 778 14.60 -10.66 18.28
CA PHE A 778 13.84 -11.57 17.41
C PHE A 778 14.43 -11.61 15.99
N GLU A 779 14.83 -10.46 15.44
CA GLU A 779 15.49 -10.37 14.14
C GLU A 779 16.86 -11.04 14.14
N GLN A 780 17.64 -10.88 15.21
CA GLN A 780 18.96 -11.49 15.34
C GLN A 780 18.88 -13.02 15.54
N VAL A 781 17.90 -13.49 16.31
CA VAL A 781 17.58 -14.92 16.43
C VAL A 781 17.16 -15.46 15.06
N ALA A 782 16.24 -14.80 14.36
CA ALA A 782 15.81 -15.19 13.01
C ALA A 782 16.99 -15.23 12.01
N LYS A 783 17.84 -14.20 11.98
CA LYS A 783 19.07 -14.16 11.16
C LYS A 783 20.03 -15.32 11.49
N SER A 784 20.17 -15.65 12.77
CA SER A 784 21.01 -16.76 13.22
C SER A 784 20.44 -18.11 12.79
N VAL A 785 19.12 -18.29 12.87
CA VAL A 785 18.41 -19.47 12.37
C VAL A 785 18.61 -19.64 10.86
N ILE A 786 18.45 -18.57 10.08
CA ILE A 786 18.66 -18.60 8.62
C ILE A 786 20.11 -18.97 8.29
N LYS A 787 21.07 -18.30 8.92
CA LYS A 787 22.50 -18.59 8.71
C LYS A 787 22.84 -20.04 9.06
N ALA A 788 22.29 -20.56 10.16
CA ALA A 788 22.48 -21.95 10.55
C ALA A 788 21.83 -22.92 9.55
N TYR A 789 20.68 -22.56 9.00
CA TYR A 789 19.99 -23.34 7.97
C TYR A 789 20.78 -23.35 6.64
N GLU A 790 21.23 -22.20 6.16
CA GLU A 790 22.00 -22.08 4.91
C GLU A 790 23.39 -22.73 4.99
N ALA A 791 23.96 -22.85 6.19
CA ALA A 791 25.22 -23.57 6.41
C ALA A 791 25.09 -25.10 6.30
N ILE A 792 23.86 -25.64 6.23
CA ILE A 792 23.64 -27.09 6.06
C ILE A 792 24.05 -27.50 4.64
N PRO A 793 24.99 -28.44 4.45
CA PRO A 793 25.44 -28.86 3.12
C PRO A 793 24.28 -29.39 2.27
N VAL A 794 24.11 -28.83 1.07
CA VAL A 794 23.14 -29.32 0.09
C VAL A 794 23.68 -30.61 -0.52
N GLN A 795 23.06 -31.75 -0.22
CA GLN A 795 23.27 -32.94 -1.04
C GLN A 795 22.54 -32.78 -2.38
N PRO A 796 23.13 -33.22 -3.51
CA PRO A 796 22.47 -33.17 -4.80
C PRO A 796 21.19 -34.00 -4.74
N GLN A 797 20.05 -33.39 -5.07
CA GLN A 797 18.82 -34.14 -5.25
C GLN A 797 19.02 -35.12 -6.41
N VAL A 798 18.91 -36.42 -6.12
CA VAL A 798 18.75 -37.44 -7.16
C VAL A 798 17.51 -37.06 -7.96
N GLY A 799 17.71 -36.78 -9.25
CA GLY A 799 16.68 -36.23 -10.12
C GLY A 799 15.40 -37.05 -10.10
N LYS A 800 14.27 -36.39 -9.86
CA LYS A 800 12.94 -36.90 -10.17
C LYS A 800 12.84 -37.07 -11.68
N THR A 801 13.15 -38.26 -12.21
CA THR A 801 12.59 -38.69 -13.48
C THR A 801 11.14 -39.09 -13.24
N GLY A 802 10.22 -38.44 -13.97
CA GLY A 802 8.78 -38.64 -13.86
C GLY A 802 8.35 -40.11 -13.99
N GLY A 803 7.32 -40.46 -13.23
CA GLY A 803 6.76 -41.81 -13.21
C GLY A 803 5.66 -41.89 -12.16
N ASP A 804 4.51 -41.33 -12.51
CA ASP A 804 3.23 -41.53 -11.85
C ASP A 804 2.97 -43.05 -11.64
N ARG A 805 2.75 -43.46 -10.39
CA ARG A 805 2.08 -44.72 -10.00
C ARG A 805 1.75 -44.67 -8.52
N GLY A 806 0.44 -44.67 -8.25
CA GLY A 806 -0.14 -44.62 -6.91
C GLY A 806 0.31 -45.75 -5.99
N LEU A 807 0.35 -45.42 -4.69
CA LEU A 807 0.49 -46.35 -3.58
C LEU A 807 -0.67 -47.37 -3.60
N PRO A 808 -0.43 -48.69 -3.64
CA PRO A 808 -1.42 -49.68 -3.27
C PRO A 808 -1.39 -49.94 -1.77
N ALA A 809 -2.56 -50.25 -1.24
CA ALA A 809 -2.82 -50.67 0.13
C ALA A 809 -2.00 -51.93 0.51
N LEU A 810 -1.56 -51.97 1.77
CA LEU A 810 -0.90 -53.12 2.39
C LEU A 810 -1.95 -54.19 2.75
N GLU A 811 -1.93 -55.31 2.03
CA GLU A 811 -2.43 -56.61 2.49
C GLU A 811 -1.26 -57.53 2.85
N VAL A 812 -1.51 -58.36 3.85
CA VAL A 812 -0.71 -59.46 4.44
C VAL A 812 -0.49 -60.53 3.34
N ASP A 813 0.68 -61.15 3.12
CA ASP A 813 1.22 -62.29 3.90
C ASP A 813 2.55 -62.84 3.33
N GLU A 814 3.27 -63.58 4.17
CA GLU A 814 4.19 -64.72 3.96
C GLU A 814 5.31 -64.77 2.88
N GLY A 815 6.57 -64.83 3.37
CA GLY A 815 7.52 -65.92 3.07
C GLY A 815 8.44 -65.85 1.84
N SER A 816 9.74 -65.59 2.05
CA SER A 816 10.89 -66.41 1.55
C SER A 816 12.23 -65.65 1.53
N THR A 817 13.29 -66.35 1.94
CA THR A 817 14.73 -66.06 1.74
C THR A 817 15.33 -67.13 0.81
N PRO A 818 16.61 -67.09 0.38
CA PRO A 818 17.62 -66.00 0.30
C PRO A 818 18.33 -65.92 -1.08
N GLY A 819 19.20 -64.91 -1.29
CA GLY A 819 20.08 -64.86 -2.45
C GLY A 819 21.27 -63.91 -2.28
N ASP A 820 22.44 -64.50 -2.06
CA ASP A 820 23.75 -63.90 -1.79
C ASP A 820 24.45 -63.42 -3.08
N THR A 821 25.07 -62.23 -3.10
CA THR A 821 26.34 -61.99 -3.82
C THR A 821 26.98 -60.63 -3.51
N ARG A 822 28.18 -60.71 -2.92
CA ARG A 822 29.17 -59.65 -2.68
C ARG A 822 29.65 -58.94 -3.96
N LEU A 823 29.97 -57.65 -3.86
CA LEU A 823 31.12 -57.03 -4.54
C LEU A 823 31.69 -55.88 -3.70
N LYS A 824 33.01 -55.96 -3.45
CA LYS A 824 33.84 -55.07 -2.64
C LYS A 824 34.24 -53.81 -3.43
N ALA A 825 34.25 -52.65 -2.78
CA ALA A 825 35.08 -51.51 -3.17
C ALA A 825 35.78 -50.95 -1.92
N LYS A 826 37.07 -50.62 -2.07
CA LYS A 826 38.05 -50.25 -1.03
C LYS A 826 37.77 -48.86 -0.45
N GLU A 827 37.83 -48.73 0.87
CA GLU A 827 38.02 -47.45 1.57
C GLU A 827 39.52 -47.10 1.61
N PRO A 828 39.93 -45.86 1.30
CA PRO A 828 41.28 -45.37 1.57
C PRO A 828 41.44 -45.00 3.05
N SER A 829 42.65 -45.19 3.57
CA SER A 829 42.99 -45.03 4.98
C SER A 829 43.12 -43.56 5.42
N VAL A 830 42.71 -43.31 6.67
CA VAL A 830 42.66 -42.03 7.42
C VAL A 830 43.98 -41.22 7.44
N GLN A 831 45.10 -41.75 6.97
CA GLN A 831 46.37 -41.01 6.88
C GLN A 831 46.51 -40.14 5.61
N GLU A 832 45.75 -40.36 4.55
CA GLU A 832 45.83 -39.54 3.33
C GLU A 832 44.93 -38.29 3.36
N LEU A 833 44.00 -38.19 4.32
CA LEU A 833 43.08 -37.04 4.46
C LEU A 833 43.59 -35.92 5.38
N MET A 834 44.73 -36.09 6.04
CA MET A 834 45.24 -35.14 7.04
C MET A 834 46.35 -34.20 6.52
N GLU A 835 46.77 -34.28 5.26
CA GLU A 835 47.78 -33.37 4.68
C GLU A 835 47.21 -32.25 3.78
N GLU A 836 45.88 -32.22 3.53
CA GLU A 836 45.24 -31.15 2.73
C GLU A 836 44.59 -30.04 3.58
N ILE A 837 44.74 -30.08 4.90
CA ILE A 837 44.30 -29.03 5.81
C ILE A 837 45.50 -28.53 6.62
N ASN A 838 46.38 -27.77 5.97
CA ASN A 838 47.32 -26.82 6.57
C ASN A 838 47.59 -25.67 5.61
#